data_AF-A0A415YIH2-F1
#
_entry.id   AF-A0A415YIH2-F1
#
_cell.length_a   1.000
_cell.length_b   1.000
_cell.length_c   1.000
_cell.angle_alpha   90.00
_cell.angle_beta   90.00
_cell.angle_gamma   90.00
#
_symmetry.space_group_name_H-M   'P 1'
#
loop_
_entity.id
_entity.type
_entity.pdbx_description
1 polymer ?
#
loop_
_entity_poly.entity_id
_entity_poly.type
_entity_poly.pdbx_seq_one_letter_code
_entity_poly.pdbx_strand_id
1 'polypeptide(L)'
;MDYAKIASQVIEHVGGKQNIKSVQHCATRLRLQLKDNDLRNEDAVSDIEGVKGVFLTQSQFQIIFGSGLVNLVCDEVQKQLGISVDTSADDEKEEKKGNVLQRLVKLLSDIFVPIIPAIVAGGLLMGVNNILTAAMFSGKSVIDLYPQFKGLATAINMFASAPFAFLPVLIGFSATKKFGGNPYLGAAMGMIMVHPDLLSAYSIGIAKAPVWDIFGFKIQAIGYQGTVLPVLAVAFILATIEKKLHKVTPTWLDNLTTPLIAIMVTSFLTFICVGPVLREAGNLLADGITWVYNTLGFVGGGLFGLAYAPICLTGMHHSFIAIETQLIAAKATTGGSFIFTTASMNNVAQGAAVLAVLFLTKNEKMKSICSASGVSALLGITEPAMFGVTLKLKYPFYAAIIGSAVGNAYCAATGVLAQALGAAGLPGFLSMLPKDYLNFVIGLLLSMGVSAVLTAVFWKKFNIEGEDHKADTPVKEEVKEIEVQEPADTIEETNELYAPMKGEVLDVAKSADPAFASKAMGEGVAINPSEGIVYAPADGTISLIFPTKHAMGITLNSGVELLIHAGIDTVKMNGEGFETFVETGAKVKKGDKLLSFDMDLVKEKGYKTQTMFLVADAKGKEVEVVEAADADNNTKIMNLK
;
A
#
# COMPACT_ATOMS: atom_id res chain seq x y z
N MET A 1 4.96 -20.90 -33.11
CA MET A 1 3.96 -21.50 -32.20
C MET A 1 2.85 -20.51 -31.97
N ASP A 2 1.62 -20.95 -32.10
CA ASP A 2 0.43 -20.17 -31.77
C ASP A 2 0.03 -20.48 -30.32
N TYR A 3 0.42 -19.59 -29.39
CA TYR A 3 0.20 -19.80 -27.96
C TYR A 3 -1.27 -19.78 -27.57
N ALA A 4 -2.11 -19.02 -28.29
CA ALA A 4 -3.55 -18.98 -28.07
C ALA A 4 -4.19 -20.30 -28.41
N LYS A 5 -3.79 -20.90 -29.53
CA LYS A 5 -4.23 -22.23 -29.91
C LYS A 5 -3.77 -23.30 -28.93
N ILE A 6 -2.51 -23.27 -28.49
CA ILE A 6 -1.96 -24.20 -27.49
C ILE A 6 -2.74 -24.08 -26.17
N ALA A 7 -2.99 -22.87 -25.69
CA ALA A 7 -3.77 -22.62 -24.48
C ALA A 7 -5.21 -23.16 -24.59
N SER A 8 -5.87 -22.96 -25.74
CA SER A 8 -7.21 -23.49 -25.98
C SER A 8 -7.23 -25.02 -25.97
N GLN A 9 -6.24 -25.67 -26.60
CA GLN A 9 -6.11 -27.13 -26.60
C GLN A 9 -5.86 -27.67 -25.19
N VAL A 10 -5.01 -27.01 -24.40
CA VAL A 10 -4.79 -27.38 -23.00
C VAL A 10 -6.09 -27.30 -22.21
N ILE A 11 -6.84 -26.19 -22.34
CA ILE A 11 -8.12 -26.01 -21.64
C ILE A 11 -9.14 -27.06 -22.05
N GLU A 12 -9.24 -27.37 -23.33
CA GLU A 12 -10.16 -28.38 -23.87
C GLU A 12 -9.85 -29.77 -23.31
N HIS A 13 -8.59 -30.20 -23.42
CA HIS A 13 -8.17 -31.55 -23.05
C HIS A 13 -8.04 -31.79 -21.55
N VAL A 14 -8.14 -30.76 -20.70
CA VAL A 14 -8.26 -30.93 -19.24
C VAL A 14 -9.70 -30.86 -18.73
N GLY A 15 -10.72 -31.02 -19.60
CA GLY A 15 -12.13 -31.03 -19.22
C GLY A 15 -12.81 -29.65 -19.26
N GLY A 16 -12.22 -28.69 -19.97
CA GLY A 16 -12.77 -27.35 -20.18
C GLY A 16 -12.47 -26.34 -19.07
N LYS A 17 -12.83 -25.08 -19.32
CA LYS A 17 -12.60 -23.95 -18.41
C LYS A 17 -13.16 -24.19 -17.01
N GLN A 18 -14.35 -24.80 -16.95
CA GLN A 18 -15.06 -25.15 -15.73
C GLN A 18 -14.31 -26.15 -14.85
N ASN A 19 -13.41 -26.96 -15.41
CA ASN A 19 -12.65 -27.95 -14.66
C ASN A 19 -11.35 -27.40 -14.06
N ILE A 20 -10.92 -26.19 -14.43
CA ILE A 20 -9.69 -25.58 -13.91
C ILE A 20 -10.04 -24.68 -12.71
N LYS A 21 -9.52 -25.00 -11.52
CA LYS A 21 -9.63 -24.18 -10.29
C LYS A 21 -8.63 -23.03 -10.29
N SER A 22 -7.37 -23.34 -10.62
CA SER A 22 -6.29 -22.37 -10.68
C SER A 22 -5.26 -22.82 -11.70
N VAL A 23 -4.58 -21.84 -12.27
CA VAL A 23 -3.46 -22.05 -13.18
C VAL A 23 -2.29 -21.21 -12.70
N GLN A 24 -1.15 -21.86 -12.54
CA GLN A 24 0.13 -21.25 -12.21
C GLN A 24 1.19 -21.85 -13.13
N HIS A 25 2.37 -21.25 -13.15
CA HIS A 25 3.51 -21.91 -13.75
C HIS A 25 4.72 -21.81 -12.83
N CYS A 26 5.59 -22.80 -12.93
CA CYS A 26 6.95 -22.69 -12.40
C CYS A 26 7.92 -22.47 -13.55
N ALA A 27 9.21 -22.66 -13.27
CA ALA A 27 10.27 -22.49 -14.24
C ALA A 27 10.02 -23.24 -15.55
N THR A 28 9.43 -24.45 -15.56
CA THR A 28 9.31 -25.27 -16.79
C THR A 28 7.94 -25.92 -17.01
N ARG A 29 7.00 -25.72 -16.08
CA ARG A 29 5.74 -26.49 -16.03
C ARG A 29 4.54 -25.60 -15.78
N LEU A 30 3.51 -25.80 -16.58
CA LEU A 30 2.17 -25.26 -16.34
C LEU A 30 1.52 -26.17 -15.30
N ARG A 31 0.98 -25.57 -14.24
CA ARG A 31 0.40 -26.24 -13.09
C ARG A 31 -1.07 -25.91 -13.05
N LEU A 32 -1.90 -26.91 -13.30
CA LEU A 32 -3.35 -26.80 -13.29
C LEU A 32 -3.86 -27.52 -12.05
N GLN A 33 -4.55 -26.79 -11.19
CA GLN A 33 -5.35 -27.43 -10.16
C GLN A 33 -6.73 -27.70 -10.74
N LEU A 34 -7.07 -28.96 -10.96
CA LEU A 34 -8.35 -29.35 -11.55
C LEU A 34 -9.41 -29.58 -10.47
N LYS A 35 -10.68 -29.39 -10.81
CA LYS A 35 -11.81 -29.76 -9.95
C LYS A 35 -11.96 -31.27 -9.91
N ASP A 36 -11.90 -31.88 -11.09
CA ASP A 36 -11.89 -33.30 -11.30
C ASP A 36 -10.69 -33.67 -12.16
N ASN A 37 -9.81 -34.47 -11.60
CA ASN A 37 -8.61 -34.91 -12.30
C ASN A 37 -8.94 -35.97 -13.36
N ASP A 38 -10.06 -36.69 -13.27
CA ASP A 38 -10.41 -37.78 -14.19
C ASP A 38 -10.93 -37.28 -15.54
N LEU A 39 -11.33 -36.02 -15.63
CA LEU A 39 -11.74 -35.37 -16.88
C LEU A 39 -10.56 -34.97 -17.78
N ARG A 40 -9.32 -35.14 -17.32
CA ARG A 40 -8.12 -34.82 -18.12
C ARG A 40 -7.79 -35.95 -19.08
N ASN A 41 -7.49 -35.61 -20.32
CA ASN A 41 -6.98 -36.54 -21.31
C ASN A 41 -5.45 -36.37 -21.43
N GLU A 42 -4.70 -37.18 -20.68
CA GLU A 42 -3.24 -37.07 -20.64
C GLU A 42 -2.57 -37.33 -21.98
N ASP A 43 -3.08 -38.28 -22.76
CA ASP A 43 -2.55 -38.61 -24.08
C ASP A 43 -2.74 -37.43 -25.05
N ALA A 44 -3.95 -36.86 -25.08
CA ALA A 44 -4.24 -35.70 -25.93
C ALA A 44 -3.45 -34.45 -25.53
N VAL A 45 -3.22 -34.23 -24.22
CA VAL A 45 -2.38 -33.12 -23.75
C VAL A 45 -0.91 -33.35 -24.10
N SER A 46 -0.43 -34.60 -24.07
CA SER A 46 0.95 -34.95 -24.42
C SER A 46 1.27 -34.70 -25.90
N ASP A 47 0.25 -34.82 -26.76
CA ASP A 47 0.37 -34.58 -28.22
C ASP A 47 0.29 -33.09 -28.61
N ILE A 48 0.01 -32.17 -27.67
CA ILE A 48 -0.03 -30.74 -27.94
C ILE A 48 1.37 -30.22 -28.30
N GLU A 49 1.45 -29.38 -29.34
CA GLU A 49 2.70 -28.78 -29.81
C GLU A 49 3.44 -28.04 -28.66
N GLY A 50 4.64 -28.49 -28.34
CA GLY A 50 5.48 -27.89 -27.30
C GLY A 50 5.38 -28.56 -25.92
N VAL A 51 4.46 -29.50 -25.73
CA VAL A 51 4.42 -30.35 -24.53
C VAL A 51 5.53 -31.39 -24.59
N LYS A 52 6.28 -31.53 -23.50
CA LYS A 52 7.41 -32.46 -23.32
C LYS A 52 7.09 -33.59 -22.35
N GLY A 53 5.90 -33.55 -21.76
CA GLY A 53 5.41 -34.54 -20.81
C GLY A 53 4.33 -33.96 -19.91
N VAL A 54 3.49 -34.84 -19.37
CA VAL A 54 2.46 -34.52 -18.39
C VAL A 54 2.57 -35.47 -17.21
N PHE A 55 2.23 -35.01 -16.01
CA PHE A 55 2.14 -35.88 -14.85
C PHE A 55 1.26 -35.25 -13.77
N LEU A 56 0.60 -36.11 -12.98
CA LEU A 56 -0.19 -35.70 -11.83
C LEU A 56 0.64 -35.86 -10.55
N THR A 57 0.72 -34.82 -9.71
CA THR A 57 1.38 -34.90 -8.40
C THR A 57 0.58 -34.12 -7.36
N GLN A 58 0.26 -34.75 -6.23
CA GLN A 58 -0.48 -34.12 -5.12
C GLN A 58 -1.73 -33.34 -5.60
N SER A 59 -2.54 -33.96 -6.46
CA SER A 59 -3.79 -33.39 -7.02
C SER A 59 -3.61 -32.17 -7.93
N GLN A 60 -2.39 -31.89 -8.38
CA GLN A 60 -2.07 -30.85 -9.36
C GLN A 60 -1.57 -31.49 -10.65
N PHE A 61 -2.27 -31.22 -11.76
CA PHE A 61 -1.89 -31.69 -13.09
C PHE A 61 -0.82 -30.77 -13.66
N GLN A 62 0.32 -31.33 -14.03
CA GLN A 62 1.48 -30.56 -14.51
C GLN A 62 1.78 -30.91 -15.97
N ILE A 63 1.91 -29.87 -16.79
CA ILE A 63 2.26 -29.98 -18.21
C ILE A 63 3.62 -29.33 -18.40
N ILE A 64 4.59 -30.09 -18.89
CA ILE A 64 5.97 -29.61 -19.11
C ILE A 64 6.04 -28.97 -20.50
N PHE A 65 6.10 -27.64 -20.55
CA PHE A 65 6.40 -26.92 -21.81
C PHE A 65 7.91 -26.63 -21.97
N GLY A 66 8.67 -26.76 -20.88
CA GLY A 66 10.01 -26.18 -20.78
C GLY A 66 9.94 -24.74 -20.31
N SER A 67 11.07 -24.18 -19.90
CA SER A 67 11.12 -22.80 -19.40
C SER A 67 10.71 -21.79 -20.45
N GLY A 68 10.42 -20.52 -20.13
CA GLY A 68 10.00 -19.50 -21.11
C GLY A 68 8.65 -19.74 -21.82
N LEU A 69 8.53 -20.80 -22.64
CA LEU A 69 7.29 -21.21 -23.32
C LEU A 69 6.14 -21.40 -22.33
N VAL A 70 6.42 -21.92 -21.14
CA VAL A 70 5.42 -22.07 -20.08
C VAL A 70 4.80 -20.74 -19.62
N ASN A 71 5.55 -19.64 -19.61
CA ASN A 71 5.04 -18.32 -19.22
C ASN A 71 4.02 -17.86 -20.27
N LEU A 72 4.40 -17.94 -21.55
CA LEU A 72 3.57 -17.53 -22.69
C LEU A 72 2.28 -18.34 -22.79
N VAL A 73 2.35 -19.66 -22.55
CA VAL A 73 1.16 -20.52 -22.53
C VAL A 73 0.32 -20.25 -21.28
N CYS A 74 0.93 -20.02 -20.12
CA CYS A 74 0.20 -19.72 -18.89
C CYS A 74 -0.58 -18.40 -18.98
N ASP A 75 0.06 -17.33 -19.48
CA ASP A 75 -0.57 -16.01 -19.65
C ASP A 75 -1.82 -16.13 -20.53
N GLU A 76 -1.73 -16.91 -21.60
CA GLU A 76 -2.82 -17.10 -22.55
C GLU A 76 -3.91 -18.04 -22.02
N VAL A 77 -3.56 -19.08 -21.24
CA VAL A 77 -4.54 -19.90 -20.49
C VAL A 77 -5.30 -19.04 -19.48
N GLN A 78 -4.61 -18.19 -18.73
CA GLN A 78 -5.20 -17.27 -17.75
C GLN A 78 -6.16 -16.28 -18.42
N LYS A 79 -5.71 -15.68 -19.53
CA LYS A 79 -6.53 -14.78 -20.36
C LYS A 79 -7.80 -15.46 -20.88
N GLN A 80 -7.69 -16.70 -21.36
CA GLN A 80 -8.85 -17.46 -21.85
C GLN A 80 -9.78 -17.93 -20.72
N LEU A 81 -9.26 -18.16 -19.51
CA LEU A 81 -10.07 -18.50 -18.34
C LEU A 81 -10.78 -17.30 -17.71
N GLY A 82 -10.42 -16.06 -18.11
CA GLY A 82 -10.92 -14.85 -17.46
C GLY A 82 -10.40 -14.70 -16.02
N ILE A 83 -9.38 -15.46 -15.65
CA ILE A 83 -8.65 -15.33 -14.39
C ILE A 83 -7.60 -14.26 -14.66
N SER A 84 -7.95 -13.00 -14.42
CA SER A 84 -6.99 -11.92 -14.45
C SER A 84 -5.90 -12.20 -13.41
N VAL A 85 -4.68 -12.35 -13.89
CA VAL A 85 -3.48 -12.27 -13.07
C VAL A 85 -3.49 -10.89 -12.40
N ASP A 86 -2.99 -10.84 -11.17
CA ASP A 86 -2.64 -9.60 -10.46
C ASP A 86 -1.48 -8.82 -11.13
N THR A 87 -1.31 -9.00 -12.43
CA THR A 87 -0.62 -8.08 -13.33
C THR A 87 -1.60 -6.98 -13.65
N SER A 88 -1.52 -5.94 -12.83
CA SER A 88 -1.92 -4.57 -13.18
C SER A 88 -1.06 -4.09 -14.37
N ALA A 89 -1.23 -4.71 -15.52
CA ALA A 89 -0.92 -4.15 -16.82
C ALA A 89 -2.27 -4.01 -17.51
N ASP A 90 -2.94 -2.89 -17.21
CA ASP A 90 -3.97 -2.38 -18.10
C ASP A 90 -3.33 -2.23 -19.49
N ASP A 91 -3.58 -3.21 -20.35
CA ASP A 91 -3.67 -3.00 -21.79
C ASP A 91 -5.02 -2.31 -22.09
N GLU A 92 -5.31 -1.23 -21.37
CA GLU A 92 -6.09 -0.16 -21.96
C GLU A 92 -5.14 0.60 -22.88
N LYS A 93 -5.46 0.64 -24.17
CA LYS A 93 -4.92 1.67 -25.06
C LYS A 93 -5.21 3.02 -24.42
N GLU A 94 -4.23 3.58 -23.70
CA GLU A 94 -4.35 4.89 -23.09
C GLU A 94 -4.79 5.89 -24.16
N GLU A 95 -5.99 6.44 -23.98
CA GLU A 95 -6.37 7.66 -24.65
C GLU A 95 -5.27 8.70 -24.38
N LYS A 96 -4.67 9.20 -25.46
CA LYS A 96 -3.63 10.23 -25.47
C LYS A 96 -4.19 11.59 -25.03
N LYS A 97 -4.71 11.74 -23.81
CA LYS A 97 -5.22 13.02 -23.29
C LYS A 97 -4.58 13.37 -21.94
N GLY A 98 -3.50 14.14 -22.01
CA GLY A 98 -2.89 14.81 -20.86
C GLY A 98 -1.52 15.42 -21.20
N ASN A 99 -1.21 16.59 -20.64
CA ASN A 99 0.10 17.26 -20.78
C ASN A 99 1.22 16.40 -20.15
N VAL A 100 2.47 16.58 -20.60
CA VAL A 100 3.65 15.84 -20.11
C VAL A 100 3.74 15.82 -18.58
N LEU A 101 3.42 16.95 -17.93
CA LEU A 101 3.37 17.07 -16.48
C LEU A 101 2.30 16.17 -15.84
N GLN A 102 1.12 16.06 -16.44
CA GLN A 102 0.05 15.20 -15.92
C GLN A 102 0.43 13.72 -16.00
N ARG A 103 1.14 13.31 -17.06
CA ARG A 103 1.64 11.93 -17.19
C ARG A 103 2.71 11.62 -16.16
N LEU A 104 3.61 12.56 -15.89
CA LEU A 104 4.63 12.42 -14.86
C LEU A 104 3.98 12.29 -13.47
N VAL A 105 2.99 13.13 -13.17
CA VAL A 105 2.25 13.07 -11.89
C VAL A 105 1.51 11.74 -11.75
N LYS A 106 0.84 11.26 -12.82
CA LYS A 106 0.17 9.94 -12.81
C LYS A 106 1.18 8.81 -12.55
N LEU A 107 2.31 8.81 -13.25
CA LEU A 107 3.37 7.82 -13.06
C LEU A 107 3.90 7.81 -11.63
N LEU A 108 4.16 8.97 -11.03
CA LEU A 108 4.58 9.06 -9.64
C LEU A 108 3.47 8.57 -8.69
N SER A 109 2.22 8.97 -8.93
CA SER A 109 1.09 8.50 -8.13
C SER A 109 0.97 6.98 -8.12
N ASP A 110 1.04 6.34 -9.29
CA ASP A 110 0.91 4.88 -9.41
C ASP A 110 2.02 4.11 -8.66
N ILE A 111 3.22 4.69 -8.58
CA ILE A 111 4.37 4.10 -7.88
C ILE A 111 4.27 4.32 -6.37
N PHE A 112 3.84 5.51 -5.94
CA PHE A 112 3.85 5.89 -4.53
C PHE A 112 2.61 5.44 -3.76
N VAL A 113 1.43 5.40 -4.40
CA VAL A 113 0.16 5.06 -3.72
C VAL A 113 0.23 3.75 -2.93
N PRO A 114 0.77 2.64 -3.48
CA PRO A 114 0.92 1.39 -2.73
C PRO A 114 1.84 1.48 -1.50
N ILE A 115 2.75 2.47 -1.46
CA ILE A 115 3.77 2.64 -0.43
C ILE A 115 3.31 3.62 0.67
N ILE A 116 2.31 4.47 0.40
CA ILE A 116 1.83 5.52 1.31
C ILE A 116 1.60 5.00 2.75
N PRO A 117 0.91 3.86 2.99
CA PRO A 117 0.66 3.40 4.37
C PRO A 117 1.94 3.20 5.20
N ALA A 118 2.99 2.65 4.59
CA ALA A 118 4.27 2.42 5.26
C ALA A 118 4.98 3.75 5.59
N ILE A 119 4.96 4.70 4.65
CA ILE A 119 5.58 6.03 4.82
C ILE A 119 4.82 6.87 5.86
N VAL A 120 3.48 6.79 5.87
CA VAL A 120 2.63 7.45 6.87
C VAL A 120 2.95 6.92 8.27
N ALA A 121 2.97 5.59 8.44
CA ALA A 121 3.29 4.98 9.73
C ALA A 121 4.71 5.37 10.21
N GLY A 122 5.71 5.29 9.33
CA GLY A 122 7.07 5.72 9.62
C GLY A 122 7.12 7.21 10.03
N GLY A 123 6.46 8.08 9.28
CA GLY A 123 6.48 9.52 9.52
C GLY A 123 5.77 9.94 10.81
N LEU A 124 4.69 9.27 11.19
CA LEU A 124 4.02 9.48 12.48
C LEU A 124 4.92 9.04 13.65
N LEU A 125 5.54 7.87 13.56
CA LEU A 125 6.48 7.40 14.58
C LEU A 125 7.71 8.31 14.67
N MET A 126 8.18 8.88 13.56
CA MET A 126 9.25 9.87 13.56
C MET A 126 8.82 11.15 14.28
N GLY A 127 7.58 11.61 14.07
CA GLY A 127 6.99 12.72 14.82
C GLY A 127 6.96 12.47 16.33
N VAL A 128 6.55 11.27 16.75
CA VAL A 128 6.59 10.85 18.16
C VAL A 128 8.03 10.86 18.70
N ASN A 129 8.98 10.28 17.96
CA ASN A 129 10.38 10.31 18.33
C ASN A 129 10.93 11.74 18.47
N ASN A 130 10.56 12.64 17.55
CA ASN A 130 10.98 14.04 17.61
C ASN A 130 10.49 14.72 18.88
N ILE A 131 9.25 14.46 19.32
CA ILE A 131 8.74 14.99 20.60
C ILE A 131 9.53 14.43 21.80
N LEU A 132 9.85 13.13 21.79
CA LEU A 132 10.58 12.49 22.89
C LEU A 132 12.03 12.98 23.01
N THR A 133 12.67 13.29 21.88
CA THR A 133 14.09 13.62 21.79
C THR A 133 14.38 15.12 21.70
N ALA A 134 13.38 15.94 21.36
CA ALA A 134 13.54 17.39 21.32
C ALA A 134 13.77 17.97 22.73
N ALA A 135 14.75 18.87 22.84
CA ALA A 135 15.16 19.53 24.08
C ALA A 135 14.20 20.65 24.54
N MET A 136 12.90 20.34 24.59
CA MET A 136 11.80 21.29 24.81
C MET A 136 11.71 21.81 26.27
N PHE A 137 12.36 21.13 27.23
CA PHE A 137 12.20 21.41 28.66
C PHE A 137 13.50 21.94 29.28
N SER A 138 13.70 23.26 29.21
CA SER A 138 14.93 23.92 29.72
C SER A 138 16.23 23.36 29.14
N GLY A 139 16.23 23.01 27.85
CA GLY A 139 17.38 22.41 27.17
C GLY A 139 17.55 20.90 27.41
N LYS A 140 16.61 20.24 28.09
CA LYS A 140 16.53 18.79 28.25
C LYS A 140 15.37 18.22 27.45
N SER A 141 15.53 17.02 26.92
CA SER A 141 14.47 16.26 26.24
C SER A 141 13.64 15.44 27.22
N VAL A 142 12.51 14.88 26.77
CA VAL A 142 11.68 13.97 27.59
C VAL A 142 12.52 12.77 28.06
N ILE A 143 13.37 12.24 27.19
CA ILE A 143 14.23 11.10 27.54
C ILE A 143 15.39 11.46 28.47
N ASP A 144 15.79 12.73 28.55
CA ASP A 144 16.77 13.20 29.54
C ASP A 144 16.15 13.36 30.93
N LEU A 145 14.88 13.79 30.99
CA LEU A 145 14.11 13.91 32.23
C LEU A 145 13.64 12.55 32.76
N TYR A 146 13.34 11.62 31.84
CA TYR A 146 12.83 10.29 32.15
C TYR A 146 13.63 9.20 31.40
N PRO A 147 14.85 8.86 31.86
CA PRO A 147 15.76 7.93 31.18
C PRO A 147 15.18 6.53 30.92
N GLN A 148 14.17 6.10 31.67
CA GLN A 148 13.47 4.82 31.47
C GLN A 148 12.82 4.72 30.08
N PHE A 149 12.48 5.84 29.43
CA PHE A 149 11.89 5.86 28.09
C PHE A 149 12.94 5.91 26.97
N LYS A 150 14.24 5.99 27.28
CA LYS A 150 15.30 6.09 26.28
C LYS A 150 15.34 4.87 25.34
N GLY A 151 15.17 3.67 25.89
CA GLY A 151 15.09 2.44 25.09
C GLY A 151 13.90 2.44 24.14
N LEU A 152 12.73 2.87 24.62
CA LEU A 152 11.52 3.02 23.81
C LEU A 152 11.71 4.04 22.69
N ALA A 153 12.26 5.23 22.99
CA ALA A 153 12.52 6.25 21.98
C ALA A 153 13.49 5.76 20.89
N THR A 154 14.53 5.01 21.28
CA THR A 154 15.48 4.41 20.33
C THR A 154 14.80 3.37 19.43
N ALA A 155 13.94 2.52 20.00
CA ALA A 155 13.16 1.54 19.24
C ALA A 155 12.17 2.23 18.28
N ILE A 156 11.44 3.24 18.76
CA ILE A 156 10.53 4.06 17.93
C ILE A 156 11.32 4.69 16.79
N ASN A 157 12.49 5.28 17.04
CA ASN A 157 13.32 5.86 15.98
C ASN A 157 13.72 4.84 14.90
N MET A 158 14.08 3.62 15.31
CA MET A 158 14.42 2.54 14.38
C MET A 158 13.20 2.12 13.54
N PHE A 159 12.03 1.91 14.16
CA PHE A 159 10.80 1.55 13.45
C PHE A 159 10.36 2.66 12.50
N ALA A 160 10.47 3.91 12.96
CA ALA A 160 10.08 5.09 12.23
C ALA A 160 10.94 5.34 10.99
N SER A 161 12.25 5.13 11.11
CA SER A 161 13.20 5.37 10.03
C SER A 161 13.25 4.25 9.00
N ALA A 162 12.82 3.02 9.33
CA ALA A 162 12.94 1.87 8.43
C ALA A 162 12.25 2.08 7.06
N PRO A 163 10.99 2.53 6.95
CA PRO A 163 10.35 2.77 5.64
C PRO A 163 11.09 3.79 4.77
N PHE A 164 11.79 4.74 5.37
CA PHE A 164 12.58 5.76 4.67
C PHE A 164 13.97 5.25 4.30
N ALA A 165 14.64 4.57 5.22
CA ALA A 165 15.95 3.95 4.98
C ALA A 165 15.87 2.91 3.85
N PHE A 166 14.79 2.13 3.82
CA PHE A 166 14.50 1.12 2.79
C PHE A 166 13.54 1.61 1.71
N LEU A 167 13.33 2.92 1.58
CA LEU A 167 12.49 3.50 0.52
C LEU A 167 12.88 3.01 -0.88
N PRO A 168 14.17 2.83 -1.22
CA PRO A 168 14.58 2.20 -2.46
C PRO A 168 14.02 0.80 -2.71
N VAL A 169 13.78 0.00 -1.67
CA VAL A 169 13.20 -1.35 -1.80
C VAL A 169 11.73 -1.24 -2.21
N LEU A 170 10.97 -0.38 -1.51
CA LEU A 170 9.54 -0.17 -1.73
C LEU A 170 9.27 0.44 -3.12
N ILE A 171 10.07 1.44 -3.51
CA ILE A 171 9.99 2.06 -4.84
C ILE A 171 10.50 1.10 -5.91
N GLY A 172 11.59 0.39 -5.68
CA GLY A 172 12.14 -0.57 -6.63
C GLY A 172 11.10 -1.62 -7.03
N PHE A 173 10.34 -2.14 -6.05
CA PHE A 173 9.25 -3.08 -6.30
C PHE A 173 8.13 -2.48 -7.17
N SER A 174 7.53 -1.40 -6.71
CA SER A 174 6.37 -0.76 -7.36
C SER A 174 6.71 -0.15 -8.72
N ALA A 175 7.85 0.52 -8.84
CA ALA A 175 8.32 1.12 -10.09
C ALA A 175 8.66 0.05 -11.14
N THR A 176 9.32 -1.04 -10.75
CA THR A 176 9.64 -2.13 -11.70
C THR A 176 8.36 -2.81 -12.19
N LYS A 177 7.37 -3.01 -11.31
CA LYS A 177 6.01 -3.44 -11.70
C LYS A 177 5.42 -2.50 -12.75
N LYS A 178 5.46 -1.19 -12.48
CA LYS A 178 4.90 -0.17 -13.38
C LYS A 178 5.60 -0.11 -14.74
N PHE A 179 6.90 -0.37 -14.79
CA PHE A 179 7.67 -0.44 -16.04
C PHE A 179 7.55 -1.79 -16.76
N GLY A 180 6.78 -2.75 -16.21
CA GLY A 180 6.53 -4.07 -16.79
C GLY A 180 7.71 -5.05 -16.65
N GLY A 181 8.56 -4.87 -15.64
CA GLY A 181 9.58 -5.84 -15.23
C GLY A 181 9.15 -6.63 -13.99
N ASN A 182 9.99 -7.54 -13.50
CA ASN A 182 9.71 -8.32 -12.30
C ASN A 182 9.86 -7.48 -11.01
N PRO A 183 8.78 -7.29 -10.23
CA PRO A 183 8.82 -6.47 -9.01
C PRO A 183 9.82 -6.94 -7.96
N TYR A 184 10.03 -8.26 -7.84
CA TYR A 184 10.98 -8.82 -6.88
C TYR A 184 12.43 -8.54 -7.26
N LEU A 185 12.75 -8.52 -8.57
CA LEU A 185 14.07 -8.06 -9.03
C LEU A 185 14.25 -6.56 -8.76
N GLY A 186 13.18 -5.78 -8.91
CA GLY A 186 13.14 -4.38 -8.51
C GLY A 186 13.43 -4.17 -7.02
N ALA A 187 12.79 -4.94 -6.16
CA ALA A 187 13.06 -4.92 -4.71
C ALA A 187 14.50 -5.35 -4.40
N ALA A 188 15.02 -6.38 -5.08
CA ALA A 188 16.41 -6.81 -4.93
C ALA A 188 17.41 -5.72 -5.32
N MET A 189 17.17 -5.01 -6.42
CA MET A 189 17.95 -3.82 -6.77
C MET A 189 17.86 -2.74 -5.70
N GLY A 190 16.67 -2.48 -5.15
CA GLY A 190 16.50 -1.57 -4.02
C GLY A 190 17.30 -1.99 -2.79
N MET A 191 17.35 -3.29 -2.46
CA MET A 191 18.15 -3.82 -1.36
C MET A 191 19.65 -3.65 -1.60
N ILE A 192 20.14 -3.88 -2.82
CA ILE A 192 21.54 -3.61 -3.20
C ILE A 192 21.87 -2.13 -3.00
N MET A 193 20.98 -1.23 -3.38
CA MET A 193 21.18 0.22 -3.27
C MET A 193 21.25 0.73 -1.82
N VAL A 194 20.79 -0.04 -0.84
CA VAL A 194 20.81 0.33 0.58
C VAL A 194 21.57 -0.67 1.45
N HIS A 195 22.37 -1.55 0.81
CA HIS A 195 23.08 -2.60 1.50
C HIS A 195 24.03 -2.04 2.59
N PRO A 196 24.12 -2.67 3.78
CA PRO A 196 24.95 -2.17 4.89
C PRO A 196 26.45 -2.02 4.58
N ASP A 197 26.97 -2.79 3.62
CA ASP A 197 28.36 -2.67 3.17
C ASP A 197 28.63 -1.38 2.38
N LEU A 198 27.59 -0.69 1.93
CA LEU A 198 27.69 0.63 1.33
C LEU A 198 27.75 1.69 2.43
N LEU A 199 28.51 2.76 2.20
CA LEU A 199 28.42 3.92 3.07
C LEU A 199 26.99 4.48 2.98
N SER A 200 26.28 4.52 4.11
CA SER A 200 24.94 5.12 4.17
C SER A 200 24.94 6.55 3.60
N ALA A 201 23.91 6.89 2.83
CA ALA A 201 23.73 8.24 2.30
C ALA A 201 23.71 9.31 3.41
N TYR A 202 23.24 8.95 4.61
CA TYR A 202 23.20 9.84 5.78
C TYR A 202 24.58 10.06 6.43
N SER A 203 25.60 9.28 6.05
CA SER A 203 26.97 9.37 6.59
C SER A 203 27.94 10.07 5.65
N ILE A 204 27.46 10.56 4.50
CA ILE A 204 28.27 11.33 3.54
C ILE A 204 28.77 12.61 4.22
N GLY A 205 30.07 12.87 4.11
CA GLY A 205 30.73 14.03 4.74
C GLY A 205 31.12 13.80 6.21
N ILE A 206 30.66 12.72 6.83
CA ILE A 206 31.01 12.32 8.20
C ILE A 206 32.03 11.17 8.17
N ALA A 207 31.78 10.16 7.35
CA ALA A 207 32.62 8.98 7.20
C ALA A 207 33.16 8.87 5.77
N LYS A 208 34.34 8.27 5.63
CA LYS A 208 34.98 8.04 4.33
C LYS A 208 34.33 6.87 3.61
N ALA A 209 33.93 7.08 2.36
CA ALA A 209 33.31 6.04 1.56
C ALA A 209 34.30 4.92 1.19
N PRO A 210 33.90 3.64 1.30
CA PRO A 210 34.64 2.55 0.69
C PRO A 210 34.70 2.75 -0.84
N VAL A 211 35.77 2.23 -1.44
CA VAL A 211 36.01 2.34 -2.88
C VAL A 211 36.27 0.95 -3.44
N TRP A 212 35.52 0.57 -4.46
CA TRP A 212 35.83 -0.58 -5.29
C TRP A 212 36.85 -0.17 -6.34
N ASP A 213 37.96 -0.89 -6.42
CA ASP A 213 38.96 -0.75 -7.49
C ASP A 213 38.78 -1.91 -8.46
N ILE A 214 38.16 -1.62 -9.60
CA ILE A 214 37.85 -2.61 -10.63
C ILE A 214 38.71 -2.29 -11.84
N PHE A 215 39.83 -3.02 -11.97
CA PHE A 215 40.81 -2.83 -13.04
C PHE A 215 41.33 -1.38 -13.15
N GLY A 216 41.52 -0.69 -12.02
CA GLY A 216 41.94 0.72 -11.97
C GLY A 216 40.80 1.73 -12.01
N PHE A 217 39.57 1.29 -12.22
CA PHE A 217 38.38 2.13 -12.16
C PHE A 217 37.86 2.20 -10.72
N LYS A 218 37.97 3.38 -10.10
CA LYS A 218 37.62 3.63 -8.69
C LYS A 218 36.17 4.08 -8.55
N ILE A 219 35.34 3.24 -7.96
CA ILE A 219 33.90 3.49 -7.77
C ILE A 219 33.64 3.66 -6.27
N GLN A 220 33.00 4.76 -5.88
CA GLN A 220 32.61 4.97 -4.49
C GLN A 220 31.39 4.10 -4.15
N ALA A 221 31.54 3.22 -3.17
CA ALA A 221 30.49 2.33 -2.69
C ALA A 221 29.61 3.06 -1.67
N ILE A 222 28.68 3.86 -2.19
CA ILE A 222 27.78 4.70 -1.40
C ILE A 222 26.34 4.28 -1.66
N GLY A 223 25.58 4.18 -0.58
CA GLY A 223 24.17 3.81 -0.58
C GLY A 223 23.27 4.98 -0.98
N TYR A 224 22.02 4.63 -1.24
CA TYR A 224 20.98 5.51 -1.77
C TYR A 224 19.76 5.59 -0.85
N GLN A 225 19.99 5.42 0.46
CA GLN A 225 18.96 5.47 1.49
C GLN A 225 18.14 6.77 1.36
N GLY A 226 16.81 6.66 1.41
CA GLY A 226 15.89 7.79 1.27
C GLY A 226 15.77 8.39 -0.14
N THR A 227 16.52 7.94 -1.14
CA THR A 227 16.46 8.55 -2.49
C THR A 227 15.35 7.95 -3.36
N VAL A 228 14.76 8.79 -4.21
CA VAL A 228 13.64 8.41 -5.09
C VAL A 228 14.10 8.29 -6.56
N LEU A 229 14.68 9.36 -7.13
CA LEU A 229 15.04 9.37 -8.54
C LEU A 229 16.04 8.28 -8.96
N PRO A 230 17.13 8.02 -8.21
CA PRO A 230 18.06 6.95 -8.58
C PRO A 230 17.34 5.61 -8.73
N VAL A 231 16.40 5.32 -7.83
CA VAL A 231 15.66 4.06 -7.79
C VAL A 231 14.68 3.96 -8.95
N LEU A 232 13.99 5.06 -9.31
CA LEU A 232 13.13 5.10 -10.49
C LEU A 232 13.92 4.85 -11.78
N ALA A 233 15.09 5.47 -11.91
CA ALA A 233 15.98 5.25 -13.06
C ALA A 233 16.47 3.80 -13.11
N VAL A 234 16.87 3.24 -11.96
CA VAL A 234 17.31 1.85 -11.83
C VAL A 234 16.20 0.87 -12.16
N ALA A 235 14.98 1.08 -11.65
CA ALA A 235 13.82 0.25 -11.97
C ALA A 235 13.49 0.26 -13.46
N PHE A 236 13.58 1.43 -14.11
CA PHE A 236 13.38 1.55 -15.55
C PHE A 236 14.47 0.83 -16.36
N ILE A 237 15.74 1.01 -15.98
CA ILE A 237 16.87 0.33 -16.61
C ILE A 237 16.74 -1.18 -16.45
N LEU A 238 16.45 -1.65 -15.23
CA LEU A 238 16.27 -3.06 -14.90
C LEU A 238 15.17 -3.68 -15.76
N ALA A 239 13.96 -3.11 -15.73
CA ALA A 239 12.83 -3.61 -16.50
C ALA A 239 13.14 -3.63 -18.01
N THR A 240 13.89 -2.64 -18.51
CA THR A 240 14.28 -2.58 -19.92
C THR A 240 15.28 -3.68 -20.29
N ILE A 241 16.29 -3.91 -19.45
CA ILE A 241 17.31 -4.94 -19.67
C ILE A 241 16.66 -6.33 -19.56
N GLU A 242 15.88 -6.57 -18.52
CA GLU A 242 15.17 -7.82 -18.27
C GLU A 242 14.28 -8.21 -19.46
N LYS A 243 13.40 -7.29 -19.91
CA LYS A 243 12.52 -7.54 -21.07
C LYS A 243 13.29 -7.81 -22.37
N LYS A 244 14.47 -7.23 -22.54
CA LYS A 244 15.33 -7.51 -23.71
C LYS A 244 16.00 -8.87 -23.60
N LEU A 245 16.48 -9.23 -22.41
CA LEU A 245 17.09 -10.53 -22.15
C LEU A 245 16.08 -11.66 -22.36
N HIS A 246 14.83 -11.54 -21.88
CA HIS A 246 13.78 -12.54 -22.17
C HIS A 246 13.56 -12.80 -23.67
N LYS A 247 13.85 -11.83 -24.54
CA LYS A 247 13.73 -11.98 -26.00
C LYS A 247 14.94 -12.66 -26.67
N VAL A 248 16.10 -12.62 -26.02
CA VAL A 248 17.39 -13.07 -26.60
C VAL A 248 17.87 -14.35 -25.94
N THR A 249 17.61 -14.53 -24.64
CA THR A 249 18.07 -15.68 -23.88
C THR A 249 17.31 -16.92 -24.33
N PRO A 250 18.02 -18.02 -24.64
CA PRO A 250 17.36 -19.28 -24.91
C PRO A 250 16.47 -19.68 -23.76
N THR A 251 15.30 -20.16 -24.13
CA THR A 251 14.22 -20.56 -23.28
C THR A 251 14.65 -21.39 -22.06
N TRP A 252 15.57 -22.36 -22.23
CA TRP A 252 16.12 -23.24 -21.16
C TRP A 252 17.02 -22.53 -20.14
N LEU A 253 17.60 -21.38 -20.49
CA LEU A 253 18.50 -20.57 -19.64
C LEU A 253 17.79 -19.38 -18.99
N ASP A 254 16.62 -19.00 -19.50
CA ASP A 254 15.99 -17.71 -19.23
C ASP A 254 15.76 -17.47 -17.74
N ASN A 255 15.23 -18.45 -17.02
CA ASN A 255 14.93 -18.32 -15.58
C ASN A 255 16.17 -18.17 -14.68
N LEU A 256 17.35 -18.52 -15.17
CA LEU A 256 18.61 -18.39 -14.41
C LEU A 256 19.40 -17.17 -14.88
N THR A 257 19.58 -17.07 -16.19
CA THR A 257 20.53 -16.15 -16.81
C THR A 257 19.95 -14.76 -16.92
N THR A 258 18.66 -14.63 -17.24
CA THR A 258 18.03 -13.31 -17.41
C THR A 258 18.01 -12.53 -16.10
N PRO A 259 17.53 -13.07 -14.96
CA PRO A 259 17.59 -12.36 -13.67
C PRO A 259 19.02 -12.04 -13.22
N LEU A 260 19.96 -12.99 -13.39
CA LEU A 260 21.36 -12.82 -13.02
C LEU A 260 22.01 -11.65 -13.78
N ILE A 261 21.91 -11.67 -15.11
CA ILE A 261 22.51 -10.62 -15.95
C ILE A 261 21.80 -9.29 -15.73
N ALA A 262 20.47 -9.28 -15.63
CA ALA A 262 19.71 -8.05 -15.39
C ALA A 262 20.14 -7.36 -14.10
N ILE A 263 20.20 -8.08 -12.98
CA ILE A 263 20.66 -7.54 -11.69
C ILE A 263 22.11 -7.09 -11.77
N MET A 264 23.01 -7.93 -12.30
CA MET A 264 24.44 -7.64 -12.35
C MET A 264 24.75 -6.39 -13.18
N VAL A 265 24.23 -6.34 -14.41
CA VAL A 265 24.45 -5.20 -15.32
C VAL A 265 23.83 -3.94 -14.74
N THR A 266 22.59 -4.02 -14.24
CA THR A 266 21.92 -2.85 -13.65
C THR A 266 22.69 -2.35 -12.43
N SER A 267 23.19 -3.22 -11.56
CA SER A 267 23.99 -2.84 -10.39
C SER A 267 25.24 -2.06 -10.77
N PHE A 268 26.01 -2.54 -11.75
CA PHE A 268 27.18 -1.79 -12.22
C PHE A 268 26.79 -0.44 -12.84
N LEU A 269 25.73 -0.40 -13.66
CA LEU A 269 25.23 0.86 -14.22
C LEU A 269 24.79 1.85 -13.12
N THR A 270 24.21 1.36 -12.04
CA THR A 270 23.80 2.18 -10.90
C THR A 270 25.00 2.90 -10.29
N PHE A 271 26.06 2.17 -9.92
CA PHE A 271 27.19 2.78 -9.20
C PHE A 271 28.20 3.49 -10.11
N ILE A 272 28.32 3.09 -11.38
CA ILE A 272 29.24 3.71 -12.34
C ILE A 272 28.63 4.96 -12.99
N CYS A 273 27.33 4.92 -13.32
CA CYS A 273 26.68 5.96 -14.10
C CYS A 273 25.63 6.72 -13.29
N VAL A 274 24.58 6.04 -12.83
CA VAL A 274 23.40 6.69 -12.24
C VAL A 274 23.78 7.51 -11.00
N GLY A 275 24.56 6.91 -10.10
CA GLY A 275 25.02 7.52 -8.86
C GLY A 275 25.85 8.78 -9.08
N PRO A 276 27.00 8.70 -9.76
CA PRO A 276 27.84 9.86 -10.02
C PRO A 276 27.11 10.99 -10.74
N VAL A 277 26.29 10.68 -11.75
CA VAL A 277 25.52 11.70 -12.49
C VAL A 277 24.52 12.41 -11.58
N LEU A 278 23.73 11.67 -10.80
CA LEU A 278 22.72 12.29 -9.93
C LEU A 278 23.35 13.03 -8.75
N ARG A 279 24.50 12.57 -8.25
CA ARG A 279 25.21 13.30 -7.19
C ARG A 279 25.85 14.58 -7.70
N GLU A 280 26.45 14.56 -8.89
CA GLU A 280 26.99 15.77 -9.50
C GLU A 280 25.87 16.78 -9.78
N ALA A 281 24.72 16.30 -10.27
CA ALA A 281 23.52 17.14 -10.40
C ALA A 281 23.07 17.74 -9.06
N GLY A 282 23.11 16.95 -7.98
CA GLY A 282 22.82 17.41 -6.62
C GLY A 282 23.80 18.48 -6.12
N ASN A 283 25.10 18.30 -6.37
CA ASN A 283 26.14 19.27 -6.01
C ASN A 283 25.95 20.60 -6.77
N LEU A 284 25.78 20.54 -8.09
CA LEU A 284 25.55 21.72 -8.93
C LEU A 284 24.28 22.46 -8.52
N LEU A 285 23.22 21.71 -8.18
CA LEU A 285 21.98 22.29 -7.68
C LEU A 285 22.22 23.02 -6.35
N ALA A 286 22.95 22.40 -5.42
CA ALA A 286 23.27 23.01 -4.13
C ALA A 286 24.14 24.26 -4.25
N ASP A 287 25.16 24.24 -5.11
CA ASP A 287 26.00 25.40 -5.40
C ASP A 287 25.17 26.54 -5.99
N GLY A 288 24.30 26.21 -6.95
CA GLY A 288 23.37 27.17 -7.55
C GLY A 288 22.42 27.78 -6.51
N ILE A 289 21.85 26.97 -5.63
CA ILE A 289 20.96 27.44 -4.55
C ILE A 289 21.71 28.34 -3.56
N THR A 290 22.91 27.94 -3.15
CA THR A 290 23.75 28.73 -2.23
C THR A 290 24.11 30.08 -2.84
N TRP A 291 24.46 30.08 -4.13
CA TRP A 291 24.71 31.32 -4.87
C TRP A 291 23.46 32.21 -4.96
N VAL A 292 22.31 31.63 -5.30
CA VAL A 292 21.01 32.35 -5.36
C VAL A 292 20.68 32.98 -4.02
N TYR A 293 20.80 32.21 -2.93
CA TYR A 293 20.50 32.68 -1.59
C TYR A 293 21.41 33.84 -1.16
N ASN A 294 22.73 33.67 -1.30
CA ASN A 294 23.69 34.68 -0.86
C ASN A 294 23.70 35.94 -1.75
N THR A 295 23.39 35.81 -3.03
CA THR A 295 23.42 36.94 -3.98
C THR A 295 22.10 37.72 -3.98
N LEU A 296 20.97 37.03 -3.93
CA LEU A 296 19.63 37.64 -4.08
C LEU A 296 18.94 37.89 -2.73
N GLY A 297 19.56 37.52 -1.61
CA GLY A 297 19.05 37.76 -0.26
C GLY A 297 17.64 37.19 -0.07
N PHE A 298 16.69 38.02 0.35
CA PHE A 298 15.31 37.59 0.60
C PHE A 298 14.61 37.02 -0.65
N VAL A 299 14.95 37.52 -1.85
CA VAL A 299 14.42 36.97 -3.11
C VAL A 299 15.01 35.57 -3.34
N GLY A 300 16.30 35.39 -3.06
CA GLY A 300 16.96 34.10 -3.13
C GLY A 300 16.37 33.08 -2.15
N GLY A 301 16.12 33.50 -0.91
CA GLY A 301 15.40 32.70 0.08
C GLY A 301 14.00 32.31 -0.39
N GLY A 302 13.23 33.24 -0.94
CA GLY A 302 11.91 32.94 -1.49
C GLY A 302 11.93 31.94 -2.64
N LEU A 303 12.83 32.12 -3.61
CA LEU A 303 13.01 31.19 -4.73
C LEU A 303 13.41 29.80 -4.25
N PHE A 304 14.31 29.72 -3.26
CA PHE A 304 14.70 28.43 -2.72
C PHE A 304 13.56 27.75 -1.95
N GLY A 305 12.78 28.49 -1.15
CA GLY A 305 11.58 27.95 -0.50
C GLY A 305 10.55 27.41 -1.50
N LEU A 306 10.37 28.11 -2.63
CA LEU A 306 9.51 27.66 -3.72
C LEU A 306 10.01 26.35 -4.36
N ALA A 307 11.32 26.24 -4.57
CA ALA A 307 11.95 25.08 -5.19
C ALA A 307 12.15 23.90 -4.23
N TYR A 308 12.11 24.12 -2.91
CA TYR A 308 12.48 23.12 -1.91
C TYR A 308 11.61 21.86 -1.98
N ALA A 309 10.28 21.99 -1.94
CA ALA A 309 9.40 20.82 -2.02
C ALA A 309 9.57 20.02 -3.34
N PRO A 310 9.63 20.67 -4.52
CA PRO A 310 9.99 19.98 -5.77
C PRO A 310 11.33 19.22 -5.69
N ILE A 311 12.35 19.78 -5.03
CA ILE A 311 13.61 19.09 -4.82
C ILE A 311 13.43 17.90 -3.86
N CYS A 312 12.62 18.04 -2.81
CA CYS A 312 12.31 16.94 -1.91
C CYS A 312 11.68 15.74 -2.63
N LEU A 313 10.80 15.97 -3.61
CA LEU A 313 10.20 14.92 -4.43
C LEU A 313 11.22 14.05 -5.16
N THR A 314 12.36 14.63 -5.50
CA THR A 314 13.43 13.91 -6.20
C THR A 314 14.28 13.05 -5.26
N GLY A 315 14.18 13.27 -3.95
CA GLY A 315 15.08 12.71 -2.95
C GLY A 315 16.45 13.40 -2.88
N MET A 316 16.73 14.38 -3.76
CA MET A 316 18.02 15.10 -3.75
C MET A 316 18.27 15.88 -2.47
N HIS A 317 17.21 16.24 -1.73
CA HIS A 317 17.30 16.95 -0.45
C HIS A 317 18.14 16.21 0.61
N HIS A 318 18.29 14.88 0.56
CA HIS A 318 19.20 14.15 1.45
C HIS A 318 20.67 14.51 1.23
N SER A 319 21.04 14.92 0.02
CA SER A 319 22.39 15.43 -0.27
C SER A 319 22.65 16.76 0.45
N PHE A 320 21.59 17.52 0.76
CA PHE A 320 21.72 18.77 1.49
C PHE A 320 22.22 18.57 2.92
N ILE A 321 22.00 17.42 3.55
CA ILE A 321 22.50 17.15 4.91
C ILE A 321 24.03 17.31 4.99
N ALA A 322 24.75 16.86 3.95
CA ALA A 322 26.21 17.03 3.88
C ALA A 322 26.60 18.52 3.77
N ILE A 323 25.86 19.29 2.99
CA ILE A 323 26.09 20.74 2.80
C ILE A 323 25.72 21.50 4.07
N GLU A 324 24.59 21.19 4.70
CA GLU A 324 24.17 21.73 5.99
C GLU A 324 25.22 21.50 7.07
N THR A 325 25.77 20.29 7.12
CA THR A 325 26.85 19.95 8.07
C THR A 325 28.08 20.83 7.84
N GLN A 326 28.46 21.08 6.58
CA GLN A 326 29.56 21.99 6.24
C GLN A 326 29.24 23.45 6.58
N LEU A 327 28.03 23.91 6.28
CA LEU A 327 27.56 25.27 6.61
C LEU A 327 27.58 25.49 8.12
N ILE A 328 27.13 24.51 8.92
CA ILE A 328 27.15 24.58 10.38
C ILE A 328 28.57 24.48 10.92
N ALA A 329 29.41 23.59 10.38
CA ALA A 329 30.82 23.47 10.78
C ALA A 329 31.61 24.76 10.49
N ALA A 330 31.29 25.44 9.39
CA ALA A 330 31.87 26.72 9.00
C ALA A 330 31.10 27.95 9.52
N LYS A 331 30.29 27.82 10.59
CA LYS A 331 29.42 28.90 11.11
C LYS A 331 30.11 30.23 11.38
N ALA A 332 31.42 30.23 11.67
CA ALA A 332 32.21 31.45 11.86
C ALA A 332 32.28 32.31 10.59
N THR A 333 32.15 31.69 9.40
CA THR A 333 32.17 32.35 8.09
C THR A 333 30.80 32.36 7.40
N THR A 334 29.96 31.35 7.63
CA THR A 334 28.66 31.18 6.95
C THR A 334 27.48 31.71 7.77
N GLY A 335 27.65 31.88 9.08
CA GLY A 335 26.58 32.26 10.01
C GLY A 335 25.61 31.13 10.39
N GLY A 336 25.64 29.98 9.70
CA GLY A 336 24.77 28.82 9.94
C GLY A 336 24.17 28.23 8.67
N SER A 337 23.14 27.39 8.82
CA SER A 337 22.43 26.73 7.72
C SER A 337 21.11 27.43 7.41
N PHE A 338 20.98 27.96 6.18
CA PHE A 338 19.71 28.45 5.64
C PHE A 338 18.81 27.31 5.12
N ILE A 339 19.40 26.16 4.81
CA ILE A 339 18.68 25.01 4.25
C ILE A 339 17.75 24.41 5.31
N PHE A 340 18.23 24.26 6.54
CA PHE A 340 17.41 23.75 7.64
C PHE A 340 16.24 24.69 7.97
N THR A 341 16.48 26.00 7.92
CA THR A 341 15.43 27.02 8.04
C THR A 341 14.39 26.85 6.93
N THR A 342 14.85 26.68 5.68
CA THR A 342 13.98 26.45 4.52
C THR A 342 13.16 25.17 4.67
N ALA A 343 13.79 24.08 5.10
CA ALA A 343 13.15 22.81 5.39
C ALA A 343 12.01 22.98 6.40
N SER A 344 12.26 23.74 7.48
CA SER A 344 11.23 24.01 8.48
C SER A 344 10.05 24.81 7.93
N MET A 345 10.31 25.85 7.12
CA MET A 345 9.26 26.63 6.47
C MET A 345 8.43 25.77 5.50
N ASN A 346 9.09 24.93 4.70
CA ASN A 346 8.42 23.99 3.80
C ASN A 346 7.55 23.00 4.57
N ASN A 347 8.08 22.42 5.66
CA ASN A 347 7.39 21.40 6.42
C ASN A 347 6.08 21.92 7.02
N VAL A 348 6.13 23.10 7.64
CA VAL A 348 4.90 23.71 8.17
C VAL A 348 3.94 24.19 7.09
N ALA A 349 4.44 24.59 5.90
CA ALA A 349 3.58 24.93 4.77
C ALA A 349 2.82 23.71 4.26
N GLN A 350 3.49 22.56 4.09
CA GLN A 350 2.84 21.31 3.67
C GLN A 350 1.81 20.86 4.72
N GLY A 351 2.19 20.89 6.01
CA GLY A 351 1.26 20.58 7.09
C GLY A 351 0.03 21.49 7.12
N ALA A 352 0.23 22.81 6.96
CA ALA A 352 -0.87 23.78 6.92
C ALA A 352 -1.77 23.61 5.68
N ALA A 353 -1.22 23.30 4.50
CA ALA A 353 -2.03 22.99 3.33
C ALA A 353 -2.90 21.77 3.56
N VAL A 354 -2.33 20.70 4.11
CA VAL A 354 -3.08 19.46 4.40
C VAL A 354 -4.13 19.67 5.48
N LEU A 355 -3.82 20.40 6.55
CA LEU A 355 -4.81 20.73 7.58
C LEU A 355 -5.89 21.66 7.04
N ALA A 356 -5.59 22.55 6.10
CA ALA A 356 -6.62 23.31 5.39
C ALA A 356 -7.52 22.36 4.57
N VAL A 357 -6.96 21.39 3.85
CA VAL A 357 -7.73 20.36 3.15
C VAL A 357 -8.62 19.58 4.13
N LEU A 358 -8.11 19.18 5.30
CA LEU A 358 -8.90 18.51 6.35
C LEU A 358 -10.18 19.25 6.72
N PHE A 359 -10.11 20.58 6.87
CA PHE A 359 -11.27 21.41 7.20
C PHE A 359 -12.21 21.68 6.02
N LEU A 360 -11.72 21.52 4.78
CA LEU A 360 -12.46 21.83 3.56
C LEU A 360 -13.10 20.59 2.91
N THR A 361 -12.47 19.42 3.05
CA THR A 361 -12.96 18.17 2.45
C THR A 361 -14.11 17.56 3.26
N LYS A 362 -15.05 16.95 2.53
CA LYS A 362 -16.15 16.16 3.10
C LYS A 362 -15.88 14.65 3.06
N ASN A 363 -14.79 14.23 2.41
CA ASN A 363 -14.43 12.83 2.26
C ASN A 363 -13.78 12.32 3.55
N GLU A 364 -14.41 11.37 4.25
CA GLU A 364 -13.92 10.83 5.52
C GLU A 364 -12.55 10.14 5.41
N LYS A 365 -12.28 9.44 4.29
CA LYS A 365 -10.96 8.85 4.02
C LYS A 365 -9.90 9.95 3.84
N MET A 366 -10.23 11.01 3.10
CA MET A 366 -9.33 12.15 2.93
C MET A 366 -9.11 12.88 4.25
N LYS A 367 -10.13 13.04 5.09
CA LYS A 367 -9.99 13.62 6.44
C LYS A 367 -9.04 12.79 7.31
N SER A 368 -9.21 11.47 7.34
CA SER A 368 -8.33 10.58 8.10
C SER A 368 -6.87 10.69 7.64
N ILE A 369 -6.62 10.69 6.32
CA ILE A 369 -5.28 10.89 5.78
C ILE A 369 -4.74 12.28 6.14
N CYS A 370 -5.54 13.33 6.01
CA CYS A 370 -5.11 14.71 6.24
C CYS A 370 -4.80 14.99 7.72
N SER A 371 -5.57 14.46 8.67
CA SER A 371 -5.33 14.69 10.10
C SER A 371 -3.98 14.12 10.53
N ALA A 372 -3.68 12.88 10.16
CA ALA A 372 -2.43 12.22 10.48
C ALA A 372 -1.24 12.83 9.72
N SER A 373 -1.35 12.93 8.40
CA SER A 373 -0.23 13.41 7.56
C SER A 373 0.06 14.90 7.74
N GLY A 374 -0.96 15.72 8.01
CA GLY A 374 -0.80 17.15 8.28
C GLY A 374 0.00 17.40 9.56
N VAL A 375 -0.31 16.69 10.64
CA VAL A 375 0.45 16.78 11.90
C VAL A 375 1.87 16.25 11.73
N SER A 376 2.04 15.13 11.01
CA SER A 376 3.36 14.58 10.69
C SER A 376 4.25 15.61 9.96
N ALA A 377 3.68 16.34 8.99
CA ALA A 377 4.38 17.41 8.28
C ALA A 377 4.76 18.58 9.18
N LEU A 378 3.88 19.00 10.10
CA LEU A 378 4.23 20.02 11.09
C LEU A 378 5.40 19.59 12.00
N LEU A 379 5.57 18.28 12.25
CA LEU A 379 6.65 17.72 13.07
C LEU A 379 7.91 17.34 12.27
N GLY A 380 7.93 17.68 10.98
CA GLY A 380 9.12 17.61 10.16
C GLY A 380 9.12 16.55 9.06
N ILE A 381 8.03 15.78 8.92
CA ILE A 381 7.96 14.67 7.95
C ILE A 381 6.86 14.94 6.93
N THR A 382 7.28 15.30 5.72
CA THR A 382 6.35 15.87 4.71
C THR A 382 5.88 14.86 3.68
N GLU A 383 6.52 13.71 3.58
CA GLU A 383 6.26 12.68 2.58
C GLU A 383 4.80 12.17 2.66
N PRO A 384 4.24 11.84 3.84
CA PRO A 384 2.83 11.48 3.97
C PRO A 384 1.89 12.58 3.45
N ALA A 385 2.18 13.84 3.76
CA ALA A 385 1.36 14.99 3.38
C ALA A 385 1.46 15.29 1.88
N MET A 386 2.68 15.27 1.35
CA MET A 386 2.98 15.57 -0.03
C MET A 386 2.43 14.52 -0.98
N PHE A 387 2.75 13.24 -0.75
CA PHE A 387 2.30 12.15 -1.61
C PHE A 387 0.86 11.74 -1.34
N GLY A 388 0.41 11.78 -0.08
CA GLY A 388 -0.94 11.38 0.31
C GLY A 388 -2.02 12.40 -0.06
N VAL A 389 -1.67 13.69 -0.08
CA VAL A 389 -2.68 14.76 -0.18
C VAL A 389 -2.27 15.82 -1.21
N THR A 390 -1.19 16.56 -0.98
CA THR A 390 -0.98 17.83 -1.70
C THR A 390 -0.67 17.63 -3.19
N LEU A 391 0.15 16.63 -3.55
CA LEU A 391 0.41 16.28 -4.95
C LEU A 391 -0.79 15.64 -5.62
N LYS A 392 -1.51 14.77 -4.90
CA LYS A 392 -2.72 14.11 -5.40
C LYS A 392 -3.76 15.15 -5.84
N LEU A 393 -3.93 16.20 -5.03
CA LEU A 393 -4.88 17.29 -5.27
C LEU A 393 -4.29 18.48 -6.06
N LYS A 394 -2.98 18.48 -6.34
CA LYS A 394 -2.20 19.47 -7.11
C LYS A 394 -2.19 20.90 -6.55
N TYR A 395 -3.34 21.51 -6.37
CA TYR A 395 -3.45 22.91 -5.93
C TYR A 395 -3.01 23.12 -4.48
N PRO A 396 -3.29 22.22 -3.52
CA PRO A 396 -2.71 22.34 -2.19
C PRO A 396 -1.17 22.26 -2.22
N PHE A 397 -0.58 21.54 -3.18
CA PHE A 397 0.88 21.53 -3.36
C PHE A 397 1.39 22.90 -3.83
N TYR A 398 0.72 23.53 -4.79
CA TYR A 398 1.07 24.89 -5.22
C TYR A 398 0.92 25.92 -4.10
N ALA A 399 -0.14 25.81 -3.29
CA ALA A 399 -0.32 26.66 -2.12
C ALA A 399 0.81 26.48 -1.10
N ALA A 400 1.21 25.23 -0.83
CA ALA A 400 2.29 24.92 0.10
C ALA A 400 3.65 25.46 -0.36
N ILE A 401 4.03 25.30 -1.63
CA ILE A 401 5.32 25.82 -2.12
C ILE A 401 5.36 27.35 -2.13
N ILE A 402 4.22 28.02 -2.36
CA ILE A 402 4.12 29.49 -2.25
C ILE A 402 4.20 29.93 -0.79
N GLY A 403 3.55 29.22 0.13
CA GLY A 403 3.67 29.47 1.57
C GLY A 403 5.13 29.35 2.04
N SER A 404 5.79 28.24 1.66
CA SER A 404 7.21 28.03 1.94
C SER A 404 8.07 29.16 1.40
N ALA A 405 7.83 29.63 0.17
CA ALA A 405 8.53 30.76 -0.41
C ALA A 405 8.39 32.04 0.42
N VAL A 406 7.19 32.37 0.89
CA VAL A 406 6.97 33.58 1.70
C VAL A 406 7.65 33.50 3.06
N GLY A 407 7.48 32.37 3.76
CA GLY A 407 8.15 32.15 5.06
C GLY A 407 9.68 32.20 4.92
N ASN A 408 10.22 31.57 3.88
CA ASN A 408 11.66 31.53 3.67
C ASN A 408 12.24 32.86 3.18
N ALA A 409 11.50 33.63 2.38
CA ALA A 409 11.89 34.99 2.02
C ALA A 409 12.01 35.87 3.27
N TYR A 410 11.06 35.75 4.20
CA TYR A 410 11.11 36.49 5.47
C TYR A 410 12.29 36.07 6.34
N CYS A 411 12.53 34.76 6.51
CA CYS A 411 13.68 34.26 7.28
C CYS A 411 15.01 34.69 6.65
N ALA A 412 15.12 34.70 5.33
CA ALA A 412 16.29 35.22 4.62
C ALA A 412 16.47 36.74 4.79
N ALA A 413 15.37 37.52 4.76
CA ALA A 413 15.41 38.96 5.01
C ALA A 413 15.87 39.32 6.43
N THR A 414 15.54 38.47 7.40
CA THR A 414 15.86 38.66 8.82
C THR A 414 17.14 37.95 9.25
N GLY A 415 17.81 37.22 8.35
CA GLY A 415 19.08 36.54 8.62
C GLY A 415 18.96 35.34 9.56
N VAL A 416 17.81 34.68 9.62
CA VAL A 416 17.56 33.53 10.49
C VAL A 416 18.23 32.28 9.93
N LEU A 417 19.26 31.80 10.64
CA LEU A 417 20.07 30.64 10.24
C LEU A 417 20.13 29.60 11.37
N ALA A 418 20.01 28.32 11.00
CA ALA A 418 20.15 27.22 11.94
C ALA A 418 21.62 27.02 12.36
N GLN A 419 21.84 26.73 13.64
CA GLN A 419 23.15 26.51 14.25
C GLN A 419 23.46 25.04 14.52
N ALA A 420 22.45 24.18 14.38
CA ALA A 420 22.54 22.76 14.60
C ALA A 420 21.58 22.03 13.65
N LEU A 421 21.84 20.75 13.44
CA LEU A 421 20.85 19.84 12.86
C LEU A 421 19.81 19.48 13.94
N GLY A 422 18.58 19.19 13.54
CA GLY A 422 17.51 18.84 14.47
C GLY A 422 16.24 18.37 13.76
N ALA A 423 15.12 18.37 14.48
CA ALA A 423 13.81 18.11 13.90
C ALA A 423 13.29 19.39 13.23
N ALA A 424 13.23 19.40 11.89
CA ALA A 424 12.65 20.50 11.13
C ALA A 424 11.13 20.62 11.36
N GLY A 425 10.53 21.73 10.94
CA GLY A 425 9.11 22.02 11.14
C GLY A 425 8.89 22.88 12.39
N LEU A 426 7.82 22.62 13.15
CA LEU A 426 7.54 23.34 14.40
C LEU A 426 8.68 23.22 15.42
N PRO A 427 9.31 22.05 15.65
CA PRO A 427 10.43 21.94 16.59
C PRO A 427 11.73 22.63 16.12
N GLY A 428 11.77 23.08 14.85
CA GLY A 428 12.97 23.62 14.22
C GLY A 428 13.55 24.86 14.92
N PHE A 429 12.75 25.56 15.73
CA PHE A 429 13.23 26.71 16.50
C PHE A 429 14.36 26.33 17.48
N LEU A 430 14.39 25.08 17.97
CA LEU A 430 15.45 24.56 18.85
C LEU A 430 16.82 24.55 18.17
N SER A 431 16.86 24.58 16.84
CA SER A 431 18.10 24.62 16.06
C SER A 431 18.53 26.06 15.74
N MET A 432 17.74 27.08 16.12
CA MET A 432 18.03 28.50 15.89
C MET A 432 18.74 29.12 17.10
N LEU A 433 19.33 30.30 16.92
CA LEU A 433 19.79 31.09 18.07
C LEU A 433 18.59 31.64 18.84
N PRO A 434 18.65 31.73 20.18
CA PRO A 434 17.56 32.29 21.00
C PRO A 434 17.11 33.69 20.57
N LYS A 435 18.04 34.53 20.11
CA LYS A 435 17.74 35.88 19.59
C LYS A 435 16.84 35.87 18.34
N ASP A 436 16.86 34.77 17.58
CA ASP A 436 16.18 34.63 16.29
C ASP A 436 14.84 33.88 16.40
N TYR A 437 14.47 33.40 17.59
CA TYR A 437 13.23 32.64 17.83
C TYR A 437 11.98 33.39 17.35
N LEU A 438 11.91 34.70 17.62
CA LEU A 438 10.75 35.50 17.22
C LEU A 438 10.62 35.55 15.69
N ASN A 439 11.71 35.86 14.98
CA ASN A 439 11.70 35.93 13.52
C ASN A 439 11.45 34.56 12.89
N PHE A 440 11.97 33.48 13.49
CA PHE A 440 11.67 32.13 13.03
C PHE A 440 10.17 31.80 13.16
N VAL A 441 9.55 32.10 14.31
CA VAL A 441 8.11 31.88 14.53
C VAL A 441 7.26 32.72 13.56
N ILE A 442 7.64 33.97 13.29
CA ILE A 442 6.95 34.80 12.29
C ILE A 442 7.06 34.15 10.91
N GLY A 443 8.25 33.64 10.53
CA GLY A 443 8.44 32.87 9.30
C GLY A 443 7.51 31.67 9.22
N LEU A 444 7.39 30.87 10.29
CA LEU A 444 6.48 29.73 10.35
C LEU A 444 5.02 30.16 10.15
N LEU A 445 4.58 31.21 10.85
CA LEU A 445 3.20 31.71 10.75
C LEU A 445 2.88 32.26 9.36
N LEU A 446 3.82 32.97 8.73
CA LEU A 446 3.68 33.42 7.34
C LEU A 446 3.56 32.22 6.38
N SER A 447 4.43 31.23 6.56
CA SER A 447 4.45 30.02 5.74
C SER A 447 3.13 29.24 5.84
N MET A 448 2.67 29.00 7.07
CA MET A 448 1.42 28.31 7.35
C MET A 448 0.20 29.11 6.89
N GLY A 449 0.17 30.41 7.20
CA GLY A 449 -0.95 31.29 6.89
C GLY A 449 -1.17 31.42 5.39
N VAL A 450 -0.11 31.70 4.62
CA VAL A 450 -0.20 31.80 3.16
C VAL A 450 -0.61 30.46 2.55
N SER A 451 -0.02 29.35 3.01
CA SER A 451 -0.35 28.01 2.54
C SER A 451 -1.82 27.65 2.77
N ALA A 452 -2.33 27.84 3.99
CA ALA A 452 -3.71 27.54 4.35
C ALA A 452 -4.72 28.42 3.58
N VAL A 453 -4.45 29.73 3.49
CA VAL A 453 -5.32 30.68 2.78
C VAL A 453 -5.36 30.37 1.29
N LEU A 454 -4.21 30.16 0.63
CA LEU A 454 -4.17 29.81 -0.78
C LEU A 454 -4.81 28.46 -1.07
N THR A 455 -4.65 27.49 -0.16
CA THR A 455 -5.33 26.19 -0.27
C THR A 455 -6.85 26.39 -0.26
N ALA A 456 -7.40 27.17 0.69
CA ALA A 456 -8.83 27.46 0.75
C ALA A 456 -9.34 28.25 -0.48
N VAL A 457 -8.54 29.18 -0.99
CA VAL A 457 -8.87 29.94 -2.21
C VAL A 457 -8.89 29.02 -3.43
N PHE A 458 -7.87 28.18 -3.62
CA PHE A 458 -7.81 27.25 -4.74
C PHE A 458 -8.88 26.17 -4.66
N TRP A 459 -9.20 25.69 -3.45
CA TRP A 459 -10.29 24.75 -3.20
C TRP A 459 -11.62 25.23 -3.79
N LYS A 460 -12.00 26.48 -3.46
CA LYS A 460 -13.22 27.10 -3.97
C LYS A 460 -13.13 27.46 -5.46
N LYS A 461 -12.00 28.01 -5.90
CA LYS A 461 -11.83 28.54 -7.26
C LYS A 461 -11.79 27.44 -8.33
N PHE A 462 -11.19 26.31 -8.03
CA PHE A 462 -11.01 25.21 -8.98
C PHE A 462 -11.98 24.04 -8.74
N ASN A 463 -12.99 24.24 -7.87
CA ASN A 463 -14.03 23.26 -7.54
C ASN A 463 -13.44 21.87 -7.22
N ILE A 464 -12.42 21.85 -6.37
CA ILE A 464 -11.66 20.63 -6.02
C ILE A 464 -12.57 19.59 -5.32
N GLU A 465 -13.68 20.04 -4.69
CA GLU A 465 -14.74 19.15 -4.17
C GLU A 465 -15.19 18.10 -5.20
N GLY A 466 -15.28 18.47 -6.48
CA GLY A 466 -15.68 17.55 -7.56
C GLY A 466 -14.58 16.58 -8.02
N GLU A 467 -13.29 16.90 -7.83
CA GLU A 467 -12.17 15.99 -8.10
C GLU A 467 -11.92 15.04 -6.92
N ASP A 468 -12.17 15.49 -5.70
CA ASP A 468 -12.08 14.67 -4.47
C ASP A 468 -13.12 13.54 -4.46
N HIS A 469 -14.30 13.78 -5.07
CA HIS A 469 -15.32 12.75 -5.32
C HIS A 469 -15.07 11.88 -6.57
N LYS A 470 -14.29 12.36 -7.56
CA LYS A 470 -13.93 11.55 -8.75
C LYS A 470 -12.72 10.66 -8.52
N ALA A 471 -11.80 11.06 -7.65
CA ALA A 471 -10.72 10.20 -7.15
C ALA A 471 -11.23 9.02 -6.30
N ASP A 472 -12.52 9.07 -5.93
CA ASP A 472 -13.32 8.03 -5.28
C ASP A 472 -14.10 7.14 -6.28
N THR A 473 -13.66 7.04 -7.54
CA THR A 473 -13.97 5.83 -8.33
C THR A 473 -12.78 4.86 -8.36
N PRO A 474 -12.43 4.19 -7.24
CA PRO A 474 -11.93 2.84 -7.31
C PRO A 474 -13.09 1.86 -7.50
N VAL A 475 -12.82 0.81 -8.27
CA VAL A 475 -13.56 -0.47 -8.25
C VAL A 475 -13.88 -0.82 -6.79
N LYS A 476 -15.16 -1.07 -6.51
CA LYS A 476 -15.71 -1.29 -5.16
C LYS A 476 -14.97 -2.39 -4.39
N GLU A 477 -14.08 -1.98 -3.51
CA GLU A 477 -13.72 -2.70 -2.28
C GLU A 477 -14.12 -1.78 -1.11
N GLU A 478 -15.22 -2.10 -0.44
CA GLU A 478 -15.58 -1.50 0.84
C GLU A 478 -15.16 -2.46 1.95
N VAL A 479 -14.02 -2.18 2.58
CA VAL A 479 -13.76 -2.54 3.98
C VAL A 479 -14.08 -1.28 4.79
N LYS A 480 -15.11 -1.34 5.63
CA LYS A 480 -15.39 -0.33 6.66
C LYS A 480 -15.06 -0.92 8.03
N GLU A 481 -13.96 -0.46 8.62
CA GLU A 481 -13.76 -0.51 10.07
C GLU A 481 -14.79 0.42 10.75
N ILE A 482 -15.39 -0.04 11.84
CA ILE A 482 -16.33 0.72 12.67
C ILE A 482 -15.59 1.21 13.92
N GLU A 483 -15.65 2.52 14.20
CA GLU A 483 -15.21 3.14 15.44
C GLU A 483 -16.05 2.70 16.65
N VAL A 484 -15.37 2.40 17.74
CA VAL A 484 -15.92 2.07 19.07
C VAL A 484 -16.52 3.33 19.71
N GLN A 485 -17.80 3.29 20.08
CA GLN A 485 -18.38 4.15 21.12
C GLN A 485 -18.80 3.28 22.30
N GLU A 486 -18.39 3.68 23.51
CA GLU A 486 -18.64 3.02 24.79
C GLU A 486 -19.80 3.72 25.55
N PRO A 487 -20.36 3.15 26.64
CA PRO A 487 -21.57 2.33 26.60
C PRO A 487 -22.74 2.92 27.40
N ALA A 488 -23.97 2.56 27.04
CA ALA A 488 -25.13 2.63 27.94
C ALA A 488 -26.25 1.70 27.44
N ASP A 489 -26.31 0.49 27.97
CA ASP A 489 -27.47 -0.11 28.63
C ASP A 489 -27.20 -1.61 28.82
N THR A 490 -27.53 -2.11 30.01
CA THR A 490 -27.41 -3.50 30.43
C THR A 490 -28.10 -4.43 29.43
N ILE A 491 -27.33 -5.23 28.69
CA ILE A 491 -27.84 -6.23 27.76
C ILE A 491 -27.21 -7.57 28.11
N GLU A 492 -28.07 -8.56 28.40
CA GLU A 492 -27.70 -9.95 28.69
C GLU A 492 -26.77 -10.51 27.60
N GLU A 493 -25.69 -11.17 27.99
CA GLU A 493 -24.84 -11.90 27.05
C GLU A 493 -25.67 -12.97 26.35
N THR A 494 -25.97 -12.76 25.06
CA THR A 494 -26.67 -13.75 24.24
C THR A 494 -25.70 -14.89 23.92
N ASN A 495 -25.80 -15.97 24.71
CA ASN A 495 -24.98 -17.18 24.54
C ASN A 495 -25.71 -18.28 23.72
N GLU A 496 -26.97 -18.07 23.34
CA GLU A 496 -27.76 -19.05 22.59
C GLU A 496 -28.00 -18.60 21.15
N LEU A 497 -27.74 -19.49 20.19
CA LEU A 497 -28.00 -19.26 18.77
C LEU A 497 -29.08 -20.22 18.26
N TYR A 498 -30.05 -19.65 17.54
CA TYR A 498 -31.20 -20.37 17.01
C TYR A 498 -31.04 -20.70 15.52
N ALA A 499 -31.81 -21.66 15.02
CA ALA A 499 -31.72 -22.05 13.62
C ALA A 499 -32.12 -20.86 12.73
N PRO A 500 -31.28 -20.46 11.76
CA PRO A 500 -31.60 -19.35 10.88
C PRO A 500 -32.62 -19.73 9.80
N MET A 501 -33.00 -21.00 9.68
CA MET A 501 -34.01 -21.45 8.72
C MET A 501 -34.57 -22.82 9.11
N LYS A 502 -35.72 -23.19 8.53
CA LYS A 502 -36.29 -24.51 8.75
C LYS A 502 -35.54 -25.60 7.99
N GLY A 503 -35.32 -26.73 8.65
CA GLY A 503 -34.68 -27.90 8.03
C GLY A 503 -33.99 -28.83 9.01
N GLU A 504 -33.30 -29.82 8.45
CA GLU A 504 -32.45 -30.74 9.21
C GLU A 504 -31.09 -30.08 9.48
N VAL A 505 -30.69 -30.03 10.74
CA VAL A 505 -29.47 -29.41 11.25
C VAL A 505 -28.46 -30.50 11.61
N LEU A 506 -27.28 -30.41 11.00
CA LEU A 506 -26.16 -31.33 11.15
C LEU A 506 -24.94 -30.55 11.65
N ASP A 507 -24.01 -31.22 12.34
CA ASP A 507 -22.69 -30.63 12.60
C ASP A 507 -22.05 -30.20 11.28
N VAL A 508 -21.39 -29.04 11.23
CA VAL A 508 -20.73 -28.54 10.01
C VAL A 508 -19.74 -29.54 9.43
N ALA A 509 -19.14 -30.42 10.25
CA ALA A 509 -18.27 -31.50 9.80
C ALA A 509 -18.97 -32.52 8.87
N LYS A 510 -20.31 -32.55 8.87
CA LYS A 510 -21.14 -33.35 7.96
C LYS A 510 -21.60 -32.56 6.73
N SER A 511 -21.06 -31.35 6.51
CA SER A 511 -21.35 -30.55 5.31
C SER A 511 -20.98 -31.32 4.05
N ALA A 512 -21.80 -31.14 3.01
CA ALA A 512 -21.56 -31.70 1.69
C ALA A 512 -20.45 -30.98 0.92
N ASP A 513 -19.92 -29.89 1.47
CA ASP A 513 -18.75 -29.16 0.98
C ASP A 513 -17.54 -29.41 1.90
N PRO A 514 -16.42 -29.97 1.37
CA PRO A 514 -15.24 -30.27 2.17
C PRO A 514 -14.58 -29.06 2.86
N ALA A 515 -14.70 -27.85 2.31
CA ALA A 515 -14.10 -26.66 2.92
C ALA A 515 -14.82 -26.30 4.22
N PHE A 516 -16.15 -26.35 4.21
CA PHE A 516 -16.95 -26.16 5.42
C PHE A 516 -16.81 -27.34 6.39
N ALA A 517 -16.81 -28.58 5.89
CA ALA A 517 -16.62 -29.78 6.71
C ALA A 517 -15.28 -29.82 7.46
N SER A 518 -14.25 -29.13 6.94
CA SER A 518 -12.94 -29.02 7.59
C SER A 518 -12.90 -28.08 8.80
N LYS A 519 -13.99 -27.33 9.07
CA LYS A 519 -14.07 -26.28 10.09
C LYS A 519 -13.10 -25.11 9.92
N ALA A 520 -12.44 -25.01 8.77
CA ALA A 520 -11.50 -23.92 8.46
C ALA A 520 -12.15 -22.52 8.43
N MET A 521 -13.47 -22.44 8.23
CA MET A 521 -14.24 -21.20 8.21
C MET A 521 -15.03 -20.92 9.51
N GLY A 522 -14.78 -21.72 10.55
CA GLY A 522 -15.46 -21.62 11.84
C GLY A 522 -16.18 -22.90 12.25
N GLU A 523 -16.50 -22.97 13.55
CA GLU A 523 -17.39 -24.00 14.12
C GLU A 523 -18.85 -23.67 13.76
N GLY A 524 -19.71 -24.68 13.62
CA GLY A 524 -21.13 -24.42 13.38
C GLY A 524 -21.93 -25.61 12.88
N VAL A 525 -22.97 -25.32 12.10
CA VAL A 525 -23.89 -26.31 11.54
C VAL A 525 -24.03 -26.21 10.03
N ALA A 526 -24.33 -27.34 9.41
CA ALA A 526 -24.88 -27.44 8.06
C ALA A 526 -26.37 -27.73 8.15
N ILE A 527 -27.19 -26.98 7.40
CA ILE A 527 -28.65 -27.10 7.41
C ILE A 527 -29.10 -27.57 6.03
N ASN A 528 -29.85 -28.67 5.97
CA ASN A 528 -30.59 -29.10 4.79
C ASN A 528 -31.97 -28.43 4.82
N PRO A 529 -32.18 -27.31 4.10
CA PRO A 529 -33.36 -26.50 4.33
C PRO A 529 -34.61 -27.08 3.69
N SER A 530 -35.76 -26.82 4.32
CA SER A 530 -37.09 -27.09 3.76
C SER A 530 -37.73 -25.85 3.12
N GLU A 531 -37.19 -24.65 3.38
CA GLU A 531 -37.62 -23.40 2.76
C GLU A 531 -36.43 -22.49 2.40
N GLY A 532 -36.60 -21.62 1.42
CA GLY A 532 -35.57 -20.70 0.93
C GLY A 532 -35.53 -19.37 1.68
N ILE A 533 -35.89 -19.32 2.97
CA ILE A 533 -35.91 -18.09 3.77
C ILE A 533 -34.97 -18.24 4.96
N VAL A 534 -34.15 -17.22 5.18
CA VAL A 534 -33.18 -17.14 6.27
C VAL A 534 -33.56 -15.99 7.20
N TYR A 535 -33.48 -16.25 8.50
CA TYR A 535 -33.85 -15.37 9.59
C TYR A 535 -32.68 -15.16 10.55
N ALA A 536 -32.74 -14.09 11.33
CA ALA A 536 -31.73 -13.76 12.32
C ALA A 536 -31.70 -14.81 13.44
N PRO A 537 -30.55 -15.46 13.68
CA PRO A 537 -30.42 -16.51 14.71
C PRO A 537 -30.33 -15.95 16.13
N ALA A 538 -30.02 -14.65 16.27
CA ALA A 538 -29.88 -13.92 17.53
C ALA A 538 -29.95 -12.40 17.26
N ASP A 539 -30.02 -11.60 18.32
CA ASP A 539 -29.96 -10.14 18.24
C ASP A 539 -28.53 -9.69 17.87
N GLY A 540 -28.40 -8.80 16.88
CA GLY A 540 -27.08 -8.37 16.42
C GLY A 540 -27.13 -7.27 15.36
N THR A 541 -25.98 -6.99 14.76
CA THR A 541 -25.83 -6.03 13.66
C THR A 541 -25.33 -6.75 12.42
N ILE A 542 -25.94 -6.50 11.26
CA ILE A 542 -25.48 -7.06 9.98
C ILE A 542 -24.12 -6.46 9.64
N SER A 543 -23.05 -7.26 9.76
CA SER A 543 -21.67 -6.79 9.58
C SER A 543 -21.24 -6.75 8.12
N LEU A 544 -21.77 -7.66 7.30
CA LEU A 544 -21.51 -7.71 5.86
C LEU A 544 -22.61 -8.43 5.11
N ILE A 545 -22.84 -8.03 3.86
CA ILE A 545 -23.67 -8.75 2.89
C ILE A 545 -22.80 -8.94 1.65
N PHE A 546 -22.64 -10.18 1.20
CA PHE A 546 -21.83 -10.44 0.01
C PHE A 546 -22.49 -9.84 -1.25
N PRO A 547 -21.72 -9.35 -2.25
CA PRO A 547 -22.30 -8.71 -3.45
C PRO A 547 -23.31 -9.58 -4.20
N THR A 548 -23.12 -10.90 -4.20
CA THR A 548 -24.02 -11.88 -4.81
C THR A 548 -25.12 -12.36 -3.88
N LYS A 549 -25.29 -11.72 -2.71
CA LYS A 549 -26.38 -11.91 -1.72
C LYS A 549 -26.54 -13.32 -1.13
N HIS A 550 -25.69 -14.26 -1.52
CA HIS A 550 -25.71 -15.65 -1.06
C HIS A 550 -25.23 -15.83 0.39
N ALA A 551 -24.53 -14.85 0.96
CA ALA A 551 -24.00 -14.96 2.31
C ALA A 551 -24.10 -13.62 3.06
N MET A 552 -24.17 -13.71 4.39
CA MET A 552 -24.35 -12.58 5.29
C MET A 552 -23.62 -12.82 6.62
N GLY A 553 -22.91 -11.81 7.11
CA GLY A 553 -22.30 -11.80 8.43
C GLY A 553 -23.13 -11.01 9.44
N ILE A 554 -23.12 -11.46 10.69
CA ILE A 554 -23.83 -10.82 11.81
C ILE A 554 -22.87 -10.73 13.00
N THR A 555 -22.70 -9.55 13.58
CA THR A 555 -21.93 -9.36 14.82
C THR A 555 -22.90 -9.20 15.98
N LEU A 556 -22.78 -10.07 16.98
CA LEU A 556 -23.57 -10.00 18.22
C LEU A 556 -23.06 -8.86 19.12
N ASN A 557 -23.86 -8.44 20.10
CA ASN A 557 -23.44 -7.44 21.10
C ASN A 557 -22.23 -7.91 21.93
N SER A 558 -21.99 -9.22 22.02
CA SER A 558 -20.80 -9.81 22.66
C SER A 558 -19.53 -9.73 21.80
N GLY A 559 -19.61 -9.25 20.55
CA GLY A 559 -18.51 -9.19 19.60
C GLY A 559 -18.25 -10.50 18.84
N VAL A 560 -19.04 -11.55 19.09
CA VAL A 560 -18.99 -12.81 18.33
C VAL A 560 -19.46 -12.57 16.90
N GLU A 561 -18.71 -13.09 15.94
CA GLU A 561 -19.01 -12.95 14.51
C GLU A 561 -19.62 -14.24 13.98
N LEU A 562 -20.80 -14.10 13.37
CA LEU A 562 -21.57 -15.17 12.76
C LEU A 562 -21.54 -15.03 11.24
N LEU A 563 -21.58 -16.14 10.52
CA LEU A 563 -21.67 -16.20 9.07
C LEU A 563 -22.76 -17.17 8.64
N ILE A 564 -23.71 -16.71 7.83
CA ILE A 564 -24.71 -17.54 7.16
C ILE A 564 -24.39 -17.56 5.67
N HIS A 565 -24.23 -18.75 5.09
CA HIS A 565 -23.95 -18.96 3.67
C HIS A 565 -25.03 -19.85 3.05
N ALA A 566 -25.94 -19.26 2.28
CA ALA A 566 -27.11 -19.91 1.70
C ALA A 566 -26.77 -20.70 0.43
N GLY A 567 -26.84 -22.02 0.54
CA GLY A 567 -26.43 -22.97 -0.50
C GLY A 567 -24.91 -23.10 -0.66
N ILE A 568 -24.47 -24.18 -1.31
CA ILE A 568 -23.05 -24.45 -1.62
C ILE A 568 -22.76 -23.99 -3.04
N ASP A 569 -21.63 -23.31 -3.24
CA ASP A 569 -21.18 -22.78 -4.54
C ASP A 569 -22.11 -21.73 -5.20
N THR A 570 -23.14 -21.27 -4.49
CA THR A 570 -24.15 -20.30 -4.95
C THR A 570 -23.62 -18.91 -5.24
N VAL A 571 -22.40 -18.57 -4.79
CA VAL A 571 -21.68 -17.36 -5.22
C VAL A 571 -21.59 -17.25 -6.75
N LYS A 572 -21.49 -18.39 -7.45
CA LYS A 572 -21.42 -18.49 -8.92
C LYS A 572 -22.74 -18.13 -9.62
N MET A 573 -23.84 -18.03 -8.88
CA MET A 573 -25.13 -17.57 -9.41
C MET A 573 -25.18 -16.04 -9.60
N ASN A 574 -24.13 -15.30 -9.21
CA ASN A 574 -24.00 -13.85 -9.40
C ASN A 574 -25.22 -13.04 -8.88
N GLY A 575 -25.87 -13.53 -7.81
CA GLY A 575 -27.05 -12.90 -7.21
C GLY A 575 -28.39 -13.27 -7.83
N GLU A 576 -28.41 -14.08 -8.90
CA GLU A 576 -29.66 -14.53 -9.51
C GLU A 576 -30.40 -15.50 -8.57
N GLY A 577 -31.67 -15.20 -8.30
CA GLY A 577 -32.49 -15.97 -7.35
C GLY A 577 -32.27 -15.61 -5.88
N PHE A 578 -31.46 -14.58 -5.55
CA PHE A 578 -31.23 -14.13 -4.18
C PHE A 578 -31.79 -12.73 -3.92
N GLU A 579 -32.51 -12.57 -2.81
CA GLU A 579 -33.07 -11.30 -2.35
C GLU A 579 -32.69 -11.08 -0.88
N THR A 580 -32.35 -9.84 -0.52
CA THR A 580 -31.99 -9.44 0.85
C THR A 580 -33.02 -8.45 1.38
N PHE A 581 -33.43 -8.60 2.63
CA PHE A 581 -34.43 -7.75 3.29
C PHE A 581 -33.83 -6.74 4.29
N VAL A 582 -32.50 -6.79 4.45
CA VAL A 582 -31.72 -5.93 5.35
C VAL A 582 -30.51 -5.36 4.60
N GLU A 583 -29.93 -4.30 5.14
CA GLU A 583 -28.72 -3.64 4.63
C GLU A 583 -27.57 -3.78 5.64
N THR A 584 -26.33 -3.70 5.18
CA THR A 584 -25.15 -3.70 6.06
C THR A 584 -25.22 -2.55 7.07
N GLY A 585 -24.97 -2.85 8.34
CA GLY A 585 -25.13 -1.92 9.47
C GLY A 585 -26.52 -1.92 10.13
N ALA A 586 -27.51 -2.62 9.57
CA ALA A 586 -28.82 -2.75 10.20
C ALA A 586 -28.74 -3.56 11.50
N LYS A 587 -29.42 -3.08 12.56
CA LYS A 587 -29.67 -3.87 13.77
C LYS A 587 -30.84 -4.81 13.52
N VAL A 588 -30.68 -6.08 13.87
CA VAL A 588 -31.69 -7.13 13.70
C VAL A 588 -31.97 -7.81 15.04
N LYS A 589 -33.21 -8.23 15.23
CA LYS A 589 -33.63 -9.08 16.35
C LYS A 589 -33.77 -10.51 15.89
N LYS A 590 -33.60 -11.48 16.80
CA LYS A 590 -33.88 -12.89 16.54
C LYS A 590 -35.24 -13.04 15.84
N GLY A 591 -35.25 -13.76 14.72
CA GLY A 591 -36.45 -14.03 13.93
C GLY A 591 -36.76 -13.00 12.85
N ASP A 592 -35.99 -11.90 12.74
CA ASP A 592 -36.11 -10.98 11.62
C ASP A 592 -35.72 -11.65 10.30
N LYS A 593 -36.45 -11.38 9.23
CA LYS A 593 -36.17 -11.94 7.90
C LYS A 593 -34.93 -11.26 7.31
N LEU A 594 -33.93 -12.05 6.90
CA LEU A 594 -32.64 -11.53 6.44
C LEU A 594 -32.47 -11.63 4.92
N LEU A 595 -32.60 -12.83 4.38
CA LEU A 595 -32.46 -13.11 2.96
C LEU A 595 -33.41 -14.23 2.53
N SER A 596 -33.74 -14.26 1.25
CA SER A 596 -34.41 -15.40 0.62
C SER A 596 -33.70 -15.80 -0.65
N PHE A 597 -33.76 -17.09 -0.98
CA PHE A 597 -33.21 -17.64 -2.19
C PHE A 597 -34.14 -18.67 -2.83
N ASP A 598 -34.15 -18.68 -4.15
CA ASP A 598 -34.95 -19.63 -4.94
C ASP A 598 -34.28 -21.01 -4.94
N MET A 599 -34.82 -21.93 -4.13
CA MET A 599 -34.29 -23.28 -3.98
C MET A 599 -34.39 -24.11 -5.27
N ASP A 600 -35.40 -23.87 -6.09
CA ASP A 600 -35.59 -24.61 -7.33
C ASP A 600 -34.59 -24.13 -8.38
N LEU A 601 -34.36 -22.81 -8.46
CA LEU A 601 -33.32 -22.24 -9.31
C LEU A 601 -31.91 -22.67 -8.89
N VAL A 602 -31.63 -22.75 -7.58
CA VAL A 602 -30.36 -23.28 -7.06
C VAL A 602 -30.13 -24.72 -7.54
N LYS A 603 -31.15 -25.58 -7.46
CA LYS A 603 -31.09 -26.97 -7.93
C LYS A 603 -30.98 -27.05 -9.46
N GLU A 604 -31.74 -26.23 -10.19
CA GLU A 604 -31.72 -26.17 -11.66
C GLU A 604 -30.33 -25.81 -12.18
N LYS A 605 -29.65 -24.87 -11.50
CA LYS A 605 -28.27 -24.49 -11.82
C LYS A 605 -27.20 -25.47 -11.33
N GLY A 606 -27.60 -26.61 -10.75
CA GLY A 606 -26.72 -27.68 -10.32
C GLY A 606 -26.01 -27.44 -8.99
N TYR A 607 -26.46 -26.46 -8.19
CA TYR A 607 -25.91 -26.16 -6.88
C TYR A 607 -26.73 -26.82 -5.77
N LYS A 608 -26.14 -26.97 -4.57
CA LYS A 608 -26.83 -27.57 -3.42
C LYS A 608 -27.45 -26.47 -2.58
N THR A 609 -28.66 -26.70 -2.08
CA THR A 609 -29.37 -25.77 -1.19
C THR A 609 -28.90 -25.82 0.26
N GLN A 610 -27.98 -26.73 0.61
CA GLN A 610 -27.48 -26.87 1.98
C GLN A 610 -26.82 -25.56 2.44
N THR A 611 -27.32 -24.98 3.53
CA THR A 611 -26.91 -23.68 4.06
C THR A 611 -25.97 -23.87 5.25
N MET A 612 -24.89 -23.11 5.29
CA MET A 612 -23.96 -23.12 6.43
C MET A 612 -24.31 -22.01 7.39
N PHE A 613 -24.29 -22.31 8.69
CA PHE A 613 -24.36 -21.30 9.75
C PHE A 613 -23.22 -21.51 10.72
N LEU A 614 -22.30 -20.56 10.74
CA LEU A 614 -20.99 -20.66 11.38
C LEU A 614 -20.77 -19.54 12.39
N VAL A 615 -19.95 -19.83 13.38
CA VAL A 615 -19.28 -18.87 14.25
C VAL A 615 -17.90 -18.62 13.65
N ALA A 616 -17.75 -17.51 12.92
CA ALA A 616 -16.54 -17.15 12.21
C ALA A 616 -15.41 -16.70 13.17
N ASP A 617 -15.77 -16.00 14.25
CA ASP A 617 -14.88 -15.67 15.37
C ASP A 617 -15.66 -15.77 16.68
N ALA A 618 -15.29 -16.74 17.52
CA ALA A 618 -15.94 -17.01 18.80
C ALA A 618 -15.46 -16.10 19.94
N LYS A 619 -14.47 -15.21 19.71
CA LYS A 619 -13.87 -14.33 20.74
C LYS A 619 -13.46 -15.06 22.03
N GLY A 620 -12.92 -16.27 21.87
CA GLY A 620 -12.45 -17.11 22.98
C GLY A 620 -13.54 -17.93 23.68
N LYS A 621 -14.79 -17.92 23.20
CA LYS A 621 -15.87 -18.81 23.66
C LYS A 621 -15.81 -20.19 22.99
N GLU A 622 -16.21 -21.23 23.71
CA GLU A 622 -16.39 -22.57 23.15
C GLU A 622 -17.75 -22.69 22.44
N VAL A 623 -17.77 -23.34 21.27
CA VAL A 623 -19.01 -23.54 20.48
C VAL A 623 -19.50 -24.96 20.66
N GLU A 624 -20.65 -25.12 21.31
CA GLU A 624 -21.36 -26.40 21.43
C GLU A 624 -22.50 -26.47 20.42
N VAL A 625 -22.48 -27.48 19.55
CA VAL A 625 -23.45 -27.69 18.47
C VAL A 625 -24.52 -28.72 18.87
N VAL A 626 -25.77 -28.45 18.52
CA VAL A 626 -26.92 -29.36 18.73
C VAL A 626 -27.54 -29.70 17.37
N GLU A 627 -27.45 -30.97 16.98
CA GLU A 627 -28.11 -31.49 15.78
C GLU A 627 -29.63 -31.65 16.02
N ALA A 628 -30.43 -31.42 14.98
CA ALA A 628 -31.89 -31.52 15.05
C ALA A 628 -32.47 -31.95 13.70
N ALA A 629 -33.39 -32.92 13.69
CA ALA A 629 -33.96 -33.46 12.45
C ALA A 629 -34.98 -32.51 11.78
N ASP A 630 -35.67 -31.68 12.57
CA ASP A 630 -36.69 -30.74 12.10
C ASP A 630 -36.62 -29.46 12.94
N ALA A 631 -35.64 -28.61 12.62
CA ALA A 631 -35.44 -27.34 13.31
C ALA A 631 -36.29 -26.24 12.67
N ASP A 632 -36.70 -25.28 13.48
CA ASP A 632 -37.31 -24.01 13.09
C ASP A 632 -36.60 -22.83 13.76
N ASN A 633 -37.04 -21.60 13.49
CA ASN A 633 -36.42 -20.38 14.02
C ASN A 633 -36.46 -20.24 15.55
N ASN A 634 -37.16 -21.14 16.25
CA ASN A 634 -37.22 -21.23 17.71
C ASN A 634 -36.36 -22.37 18.27
N THR A 635 -35.78 -23.20 17.41
CA THR A 635 -34.92 -24.31 17.78
C THR A 635 -33.51 -23.80 18.08
N LYS A 636 -33.02 -24.04 19.31
CA LYS A 636 -31.64 -23.74 19.70
C LYS A 636 -30.71 -24.79 19.10
N ILE A 637 -29.68 -24.33 18.38
CA ILE A 637 -28.77 -25.21 17.63
C ILE A 637 -27.30 -24.99 17.97
N MET A 638 -26.95 -23.86 18.61
CA MET A 638 -25.62 -23.65 19.16
C MET A 638 -25.67 -22.91 20.49
N ASN A 639 -24.67 -23.18 21.33
CA ASN A 639 -24.46 -22.55 22.62
C ASN A 639 -23.00 -22.09 22.72
N LEU A 640 -22.79 -20.83 23.09
CA LEU A 640 -21.48 -20.20 23.25
C LEU A 640 -21.12 -20.19 24.74
N LYS A 641 -20.09 -20.93 25.15
CA LYS A 641 -19.66 -21.08 26.55
C LYS A 641 -18.41 -20.30 26.88
#